data_AF-A0A947MUC8-F1
#
_entry.id   AF-A0A947MUC8-F1
#
_cell.length_a   1.000
_cell.length_b   1.000
_cell.length_c   1.000
_cell.angle_alpha   90.00
_cell.angle_beta   90.00
_cell.angle_gamma   90.00
#
_symmetry.space_group_name_H-M   'P 1'
#
loop_
_entity.id
_entity.type
_entity.pdbx_description
1 polymer ?
#
loop_
_entity_poly.entity_id
_entity_poly.type
_entity_poly.pdbx_seq_one_letter_code
_entity_poly.pdbx_strand_id
1 'polypeptide(L)'
;MTRPLTSHLRGRVVALIAGLTLGGRALDLVNAPDATPPPADDSDAALHAAWQASAAAALAQRVGATVLNPATDVAFLQPPSLFRRGLVVALATPLNGRLRDLWRFEARATPGGRVFDLAWTVNLSRTSDADDRLLAVAPDAPWAATAVFVDDQLAALEVRDFAGESAERDGTATWPWLQRTMAAITNVEQTGDRRGIGLEHIDVRPSVSGAFALTFEGSSATVSVTRDERRFVIFDTAGPFVPRMADISATEGPLAFTLAPPEQKMQMELLNWIADRGRGFADQGLAPEWLGSSVELAKEVYFEAKAVKASVDELSLGDAAPDEGTPIDAPAAVAAREETVQEAVQLARRQLDSEDIAWPPAPLAPLLDPAWEGEGLWSAVGPERMTAAPHGRPLVYETFVRPEADYARKAVRLYAWDPRYLELRMRSGTHEPVPQTAARGDGRIPREGDDLARVVMAFNGGFQTTHRAFGMMVDRQVLLKPRTYGATIALLDDGRPALGTWMKRAAIPPEFVSFRQNLEPLIEDGTFNAYRRVRFGGTENVAGAKDGWTVRSAIGVTAAGHVMYGYAEYANEKALAKALKHAGCIYAIHLDMNPGHTGLEFYRHLRGEESPEVPENLREFPVAATSPDATPAAGGSVTPPPIRIEGRQGHPNIRHMNRPTRYLGTDYRDFFYLVTRAALPPAPLPGQSTAWLTSELPIGPDRPPRAAFASVSAGAAAGVEV
;
A
#
# COMPACT_ATOMS: atom_id res chain seq x y z
N MET A 1 -12.44 7.21 -40.38
CA MET A 1 -10.95 7.24 -40.43
C MET A 1 -10.42 7.50 -39.02
N THR A 2 -10.29 6.46 -38.21
CA THR A 2 -9.79 6.55 -36.83
C THR A 2 -8.31 6.19 -36.82
N ARG A 3 -7.42 7.18 -36.76
CA ARG A 3 -6.06 6.90 -36.27
C ARG A 3 -6.20 6.35 -34.84
N PRO A 4 -5.52 5.26 -34.46
CA PRO A 4 -5.66 4.72 -33.12
C PRO A 4 -5.16 5.76 -32.12
N LEU A 5 -6.03 6.18 -31.20
CA LEU A 5 -5.76 7.19 -30.16
C LEU A 5 -4.41 6.96 -29.45
N THR A 6 -4.03 5.68 -29.33
CA THR A 6 -2.77 5.20 -28.76
C THR A 6 -1.52 5.72 -29.47
N SER A 7 -1.54 5.94 -30.79
CA SER A 7 -0.37 6.48 -31.51
C SER A 7 -0.18 7.98 -31.24
N HIS A 8 -1.29 8.72 -31.12
CA HIS A 8 -1.25 10.15 -30.83
C HIS A 8 -0.82 10.43 -29.38
N LEU A 9 -1.36 9.65 -28.42
CA LEU A 9 -0.96 9.67 -27.01
C LEU A 9 0.51 9.27 -26.82
N ARG A 10 0.99 8.23 -27.51
CA ARG A 10 2.42 7.86 -27.50
C ARG A 10 3.31 9.00 -27.99
N GLY A 11 2.93 9.68 -29.07
CA GLY A 11 3.68 10.84 -29.58
C GLY A 11 3.73 12.02 -28.58
N ARG A 12 2.64 12.27 -27.85
CA ARG A 12 2.59 13.31 -26.81
C ARG A 12 3.37 12.94 -25.55
N VAL A 13 3.37 11.66 -25.15
CA VAL A 13 4.24 11.16 -24.07
C VAL A 13 5.71 11.34 -24.47
N VAL A 14 6.09 11.04 -25.71
CA VAL A 14 7.45 11.33 -26.23
C VAL A 14 7.77 12.83 -26.19
N ALA A 15 6.79 13.70 -26.45
CA ALA A 15 6.97 15.14 -26.30
C ALA A 15 7.06 15.60 -24.83
N LEU A 16 6.32 14.99 -23.90
CA LEU A 16 6.48 15.19 -22.45
C LEU A 16 7.88 14.80 -22.01
N ILE A 17 8.34 13.64 -22.48
CA ILE A 17 9.69 13.11 -22.22
C ILE A 17 10.72 14.11 -22.72
N ALA A 18 10.59 14.62 -23.96
CA ALA A 18 11.48 15.64 -24.50
C ALA A 18 11.42 16.95 -23.68
N GLY A 19 10.23 17.40 -23.26
CA GLY A 19 10.06 18.59 -22.43
C GLY A 19 10.65 18.47 -21.03
N LEU A 20 10.48 17.34 -20.35
CA LEU A 20 11.04 17.07 -19.01
C LEU A 20 12.56 16.80 -19.07
N THR A 21 13.06 16.27 -20.19
CA THR A 21 14.51 16.00 -20.37
C THR A 21 15.29 17.21 -20.90
N LEU A 22 14.67 18.12 -21.64
CA LEU A 22 15.29 19.34 -22.18
C LEU A 22 14.98 20.57 -21.32
N GLY A 23 13.88 20.56 -20.57
CA GLY A 23 13.44 21.64 -19.72
C GLY A 23 14.13 21.59 -18.36
N GLY A 24 15.36 22.09 -18.29
CA GLY A 24 15.75 22.79 -17.08
C GLY A 24 14.72 23.90 -16.88
N ARG A 25 14.04 23.94 -15.72
CA ARG A 25 13.17 25.07 -15.39
C ARG A 25 13.89 26.38 -15.75
N ALA A 26 13.13 27.32 -16.28
CA ALA A 26 13.55 28.71 -16.40
C ALA A 26 14.16 29.17 -15.07
N LEU A 27 15.12 30.11 -15.11
CA LEU A 27 15.72 30.72 -13.92
C LEU A 27 14.63 31.06 -12.90
N ASP A 28 14.59 30.33 -11.80
CA ASP A 28 13.66 30.54 -10.71
C ASP A 28 14.44 31.35 -9.67
N LEU A 29 14.55 32.66 -9.95
CA LEU A 29 15.32 33.58 -9.13
C LEU A 29 14.72 33.67 -7.73
N VAL A 30 15.56 33.45 -6.73
CA VAL A 30 15.18 33.54 -5.32
C VAL A 30 15.87 34.76 -4.73
N ASN A 31 15.11 35.57 -3.99
CA ASN A 31 15.63 36.73 -3.27
C ASN A 31 16.11 36.29 -1.89
N ALA A 32 17.09 35.38 -1.85
CA ALA A 32 17.76 35.06 -0.60
C ALA A 32 18.58 36.29 -0.14
N PRO A 33 18.59 36.63 1.16
CA PRO A 33 19.40 37.73 1.67
C PRO A 33 20.89 37.49 1.40
N ASP A 34 21.65 38.59 1.23
CA ASP A 34 23.11 38.50 1.14
C ASP A 34 23.68 37.87 2.41
N ALA A 35 24.47 36.82 2.23
CA ALA A 35 25.29 36.29 3.32
C ALA A 35 26.35 37.32 3.66
N THR A 36 26.58 37.57 4.95
CA THR A 36 27.74 38.37 5.40
C THR A 36 29.02 37.71 4.88
N PRO A 37 29.90 38.46 4.18
CA PRO A 37 31.11 37.89 3.61
C PRO A 37 32.03 37.35 4.71
N PRO A 38 32.69 36.21 4.50
CA PRO A 38 33.51 35.57 5.52
C PRO A 38 34.79 36.37 5.86
N PRO A 39 35.28 36.34 7.11
CA PRO A 39 36.60 36.88 7.46
C PRO A 39 37.73 36.08 6.78
N ALA A 40 38.86 36.75 6.53
CA ALA A 40 39.90 36.31 5.59
C ALA A 40 40.71 35.07 6.01
N ASP A 41 40.69 34.65 7.28
CA ASP A 41 41.58 33.60 7.81
C ASP A 41 40.96 32.19 7.83
N ASP A 42 39.71 32.01 7.37
CA ASP A 42 39.01 30.70 7.36
C ASP A 42 37.99 30.57 6.19
N SER A 43 38.43 30.94 4.96
CA SER A 43 37.56 31.27 3.82
C SER A 43 36.58 30.16 3.39
N ASP A 44 37.00 28.91 3.44
CA ASP A 44 36.22 27.80 2.85
C ASP A 44 35.11 27.32 3.79
N ALA A 45 35.39 27.20 5.09
CA ALA A 45 34.39 26.85 6.09
C ALA A 45 33.33 27.96 6.21
N ALA A 46 33.77 29.21 6.19
CA ALA A 46 32.87 30.35 6.28
C ALA A 46 32.06 30.57 4.99
N LEU A 47 32.62 30.26 3.81
CA LEU A 47 31.85 30.18 2.56
C LEU A 47 30.82 29.05 2.57
N HIS A 48 31.17 27.88 3.11
CA HIS A 48 30.24 26.75 3.24
C HIS A 48 29.06 27.10 4.16
N ALA A 49 29.34 27.72 5.31
CA ALA A 49 28.30 28.20 6.23
C ALA A 49 27.39 29.25 5.57
N ALA A 50 27.96 30.16 4.76
CA ALA A 50 27.18 31.13 3.98
C ALA A 50 26.26 30.44 2.96
N TRP A 51 26.75 29.40 2.25
CA TRP A 51 25.92 28.60 1.35
C TRP A 51 24.78 27.92 2.08
N GLN A 52 25.04 27.27 3.22
CA GLN A 52 24.02 26.59 4.03
C GLN A 52 22.92 27.56 4.49
N ALA A 53 23.30 28.70 5.06
CA ALA A 53 22.36 29.72 5.51
C ALA A 53 21.53 30.30 4.35
N SER A 54 22.17 30.60 3.22
CA SER A 54 21.48 31.15 2.04
C SER A 54 20.55 30.13 1.39
N ALA A 55 20.94 28.85 1.32
CA ALA A 55 20.10 27.75 0.83
C ALA A 55 18.87 27.53 1.73
N ALA A 56 19.05 27.56 3.06
CA ALA A 56 17.95 27.48 4.02
C ALA A 56 16.92 28.61 3.80
N ALA A 57 17.39 29.85 3.68
CA ALA A 57 16.52 31.00 3.42
C ALA A 57 15.81 30.88 2.06
N ALA A 58 16.51 30.41 1.03
CA ALA A 58 15.94 30.20 -0.30
C ALA A 58 14.84 29.13 -0.30
N LEU A 59 15.06 28.01 0.42
CA LEU A 59 14.05 26.96 0.60
C LEU A 59 12.81 27.50 1.32
N ALA A 60 13.01 28.26 2.40
CA ALA A 60 11.93 28.91 3.14
C ALA A 60 11.09 29.82 2.26
N GLN A 61 11.72 30.61 1.39
CA GLN A 61 11.00 31.44 0.43
C GLN A 61 10.22 30.63 -0.61
N ARG A 62 10.78 29.50 -1.06
CA ARG A 62 10.20 28.71 -2.17
C ARG A 62 9.01 27.86 -1.74
N VAL A 63 9.12 27.17 -0.61
CA VAL A 63 8.12 26.17 -0.18
C VAL A 63 7.53 26.47 1.19
N GLY A 64 7.97 27.55 1.84
CA GLY A 64 7.49 27.86 3.17
C GLY A 64 7.92 26.79 4.20
N ALA A 65 9.14 26.25 4.07
CA ALA A 65 9.69 25.31 5.04
C ALA A 65 10.83 25.97 5.82
N THR A 66 10.81 25.85 7.14
CA THR A 66 11.80 26.45 8.02
C THR A 66 12.89 25.44 8.36
N VAL A 67 14.13 25.76 8.00
CA VAL A 67 15.31 25.04 8.48
C VAL A 67 15.69 25.60 9.85
N LEU A 68 15.82 24.72 10.86
CA LEU A 68 16.07 25.14 12.24
C LEU A 68 17.53 25.50 12.47
N ASN A 69 18.46 24.64 12.02
CA ASN A 69 19.88 24.89 12.13
C ASN A 69 20.59 24.63 10.79
N PRO A 70 20.81 25.67 9.95
CA PRO A 70 21.41 25.50 8.64
C PRO A 70 22.76 24.76 8.64
N ALA A 71 23.56 24.89 9.69
CA ALA A 71 24.88 24.26 9.77
C ALA A 71 24.81 22.72 9.82
N THR A 72 23.73 22.16 10.39
CA THR A 72 23.54 20.70 10.54
C THR A 72 22.41 20.16 9.67
N ASP A 73 21.43 21.00 9.34
CA ASP A 73 20.21 20.61 8.65
C ASP A 73 20.28 20.87 7.14
N VAL A 74 21.35 21.49 6.62
CA VAL A 74 21.57 21.68 5.18
C VAL A 74 22.90 21.07 4.79
N ALA A 75 22.91 20.22 3.77
CA ALA A 75 24.13 19.64 3.25
C ALA A 75 24.18 19.71 1.72
N PHE A 76 25.34 20.09 1.20
CA PHE A 76 25.64 20.09 -0.23
C PHE A 76 26.31 18.76 -0.60
N LEU A 77 25.60 17.93 -1.35
CA LEU A 77 26.15 16.70 -1.94
C LEU A 77 27.03 17.01 -3.15
N GLN A 78 26.75 18.13 -3.83
CA GLN A 78 27.60 18.66 -4.88
C GLN A 78 27.70 20.18 -4.71
N PRO A 79 28.90 20.78 -4.83
CA PRO A 79 29.09 22.19 -4.59
C PRO A 79 28.39 23.04 -5.68
N PRO A 80 27.77 24.18 -5.31
CA PRO A 80 27.13 25.08 -6.26
C PRO A 80 28.16 26.03 -6.90
N SER A 81 27.78 26.65 -8.01
CA SER A 81 28.53 27.77 -8.60
C SER A 81 27.58 28.71 -9.35
N LEU A 82 28.13 29.79 -9.93
CA LEU A 82 27.37 30.70 -10.80
C LEU A 82 26.75 29.99 -12.02
N PHE A 83 27.44 28.96 -12.55
CA PHE A 83 27.09 28.33 -13.82
C PHE A 83 26.58 26.89 -13.67
N ARG A 84 26.94 26.20 -12.59
CA ARG A 84 26.51 24.83 -12.29
C ARG A 84 25.65 24.79 -11.04
N ARG A 85 24.52 24.08 -11.15
CA ARG A 85 23.68 23.73 -10.01
C ARG A 85 24.40 22.68 -9.16
N GLY A 86 24.52 22.95 -7.86
CA GLY A 86 24.91 21.98 -6.84
C GLY A 86 23.67 21.27 -6.31
N LEU A 87 23.82 20.01 -5.92
CA LEU A 87 22.77 19.21 -5.30
C LEU A 87 22.76 19.44 -3.80
N VAL A 88 21.60 19.78 -3.26
CA VAL A 88 21.41 20.12 -1.86
C VAL A 88 20.31 19.25 -1.26
N VAL A 89 20.53 18.82 -0.03
CA VAL A 89 19.52 18.20 0.82
C VAL A 89 19.35 19.03 2.09
N ALA A 90 18.12 19.13 2.58
CA ALA A 90 17.84 19.89 3.79
C ALA A 90 16.73 19.25 4.63
N LEU A 91 16.93 19.20 5.95
CA LEU A 91 15.85 18.96 6.90
C LEU A 91 15.12 20.27 7.16
N ALA A 92 13.84 20.31 6.84
CA ALA A 92 13.04 21.51 7.02
C ALA A 92 11.65 21.18 7.56
N THR A 93 11.17 22.03 8.46
CA THR A 93 9.83 21.93 9.04
C THR A 93 8.86 22.72 8.16
N PRO A 94 7.85 22.08 7.54
CA PRO A 94 6.83 22.82 6.79
C PRO A 94 6.12 23.84 7.69
N LEU A 95 5.73 25.01 7.16
CA LEU A 95 5.01 26.08 7.89
C LEU A 95 3.80 25.59 8.72
N ASN A 96 3.22 24.46 8.33
CA ASN A 96 1.99 23.90 8.86
C ASN A 96 2.24 22.86 9.99
N GLY A 97 3.50 22.52 10.28
CA GLY A 97 3.86 21.33 11.07
C GLY A 97 4.95 21.56 12.12
N ARG A 98 5.16 20.55 12.98
CA ARG A 98 6.28 20.48 13.95
C ARG A 98 7.34 19.45 13.59
N LEU A 99 7.06 18.61 12.58
CA LEU A 99 7.91 17.51 12.16
C LEU A 99 8.71 17.95 10.94
N ARG A 100 9.99 17.58 10.89
CA ARG A 100 10.87 17.88 9.77
C ARG A 100 10.72 16.82 8.69
N ASP A 101 10.76 17.29 7.46
CA ASP A 101 10.89 16.47 6.27
C ASP A 101 12.28 16.65 5.66
N LEU A 102 12.74 15.63 4.93
CA LEU A 102 13.89 15.72 4.06
C LEU A 102 13.49 16.30 2.70
N TRP A 103 14.09 17.42 2.35
CA TRP A 103 13.95 18.09 1.07
C TRP A 103 15.20 17.88 0.21
N ARG A 104 14.99 17.77 -1.09
CA ARG A 104 16.03 17.84 -2.12
C ARG A 104 15.78 19.05 -3.01
N PHE A 105 16.84 19.73 -3.39
CA PHE A 105 16.80 20.75 -4.44
C PHE A 105 18.17 20.93 -5.09
N GLU A 106 18.15 21.58 -6.24
CA GLU A 106 19.36 22.06 -6.91
C GLU A 106 19.51 23.56 -6.71
N ALA A 107 20.72 24.03 -6.43
CA ALA A 107 20.99 25.44 -6.15
C ALA A 107 22.16 25.98 -6.96
N ARG A 108 22.07 27.24 -7.43
CA ARG A 108 23.24 28.01 -7.86
C ARG A 108 23.55 29.10 -6.84
N ALA A 109 24.84 29.33 -6.63
CA ALA A 109 25.33 30.30 -5.67
C ALA A 109 26.35 31.24 -6.29
N THR A 110 26.40 32.48 -5.78
CA THR A 110 27.45 33.44 -6.09
C THR A 110 28.77 33.01 -5.42
N PRO A 111 29.93 33.55 -5.87
CA PRO A 111 31.21 33.30 -5.21
C PRO A 111 31.24 33.79 -3.76
N GLY A 112 30.38 34.75 -3.40
CA GLY A 112 30.23 35.28 -2.04
C GLY A 112 29.26 34.51 -1.15
N GLY A 113 28.80 33.32 -1.56
CA GLY A 113 27.99 32.46 -0.70
C GLY A 113 26.47 32.58 -0.85
N ARG A 114 25.96 33.48 -1.71
CA ARG A 114 24.52 33.70 -1.87
C ARG A 114 23.90 32.76 -2.89
N VAL A 115 22.95 31.93 -2.47
CA VAL A 115 22.07 31.16 -3.36
C VAL A 115 21.09 32.11 -4.05
N PHE A 116 20.99 32.04 -5.37
CA PHE A 116 20.13 32.95 -6.16
C PHE A 116 19.16 32.23 -7.11
N ASP A 117 19.29 30.91 -7.28
CA ASP A 117 18.43 30.08 -8.12
C ASP A 117 18.21 28.74 -7.44
N LEU A 118 16.95 28.31 -7.37
CA LEU A 118 16.55 26.99 -6.92
C LEU A 118 15.83 26.25 -8.05
N ALA A 119 16.12 24.97 -8.22
CA ALA A 119 15.42 24.08 -9.14
C ALA A 119 15.13 22.74 -8.49
N TRP A 120 14.19 21.99 -9.07
CA TRP A 120 13.87 20.62 -8.66
C TRP A 120 13.66 20.45 -7.14
N THR A 121 12.96 21.41 -6.53
CA THR A 121 12.64 21.36 -5.10
C THR A 121 11.55 20.33 -4.84
N VAL A 122 11.91 19.25 -4.16
CA VAL A 122 11.05 18.10 -3.89
C VAL A 122 11.14 17.71 -2.42
N ASN A 123 9.98 17.50 -1.79
CA ASN A 123 9.89 16.88 -0.47
C ASN A 123 9.97 15.35 -0.64
N LEU A 124 11.06 14.75 -0.14
CA LEU A 124 11.38 13.34 -0.33
C LEU A 124 10.73 12.41 0.69
N SER A 125 10.36 12.90 1.88
CA SER A 125 9.83 12.04 2.96
C SER A 125 8.33 12.24 3.21
N ARG A 126 7.80 13.47 3.08
CA ARG A 126 6.37 13.80 3.21
C ARG A 126 5.75 13.18 4.47
N THR A 127 6.41 13.36 5.60
CA THR A 127 6.02 12.76 6.87
C THR A 127 4.81 13.48 7.45
N SER A 128 3.97 12.75 8.19
CA SER A 128 2.87 13.37 8.93
C SER A 128 2.84 12.99 10.40
N ASP A 129 3.42 11.84 10.76
CA ASP A 129 3.57 11.37 12.14
C ASP A 129 5.03 10.94 12.47
N ALA A 130 5.97 11.19 11.56
CA ALA A 130 7.41 10.90 11.71
C ALA A 130 8.23 12.19 11.60
N ASP A 131 9.40 12.24 12.22
CA ASP A 131 10.30 13.41 12.17
C ASP A 131 11.68 12.96 11.67
N ASP A 132 12.10 13.48 10.52
CA ASP A 132 13.44 13.24 9.99
C ASP A 132 14.47 14.06 10.78
N ARG A 133 15.46 13.38 11.34
CA ARG A 133 16.52 13.98 12.15
C ARG A 133 17.90 13.52 11.68
N LEU A 134 18.93 14.20 12.19
CA LEU A 134 20.33 13.79 12.09
C LEU A 134 20.77 13.60 10.63
N LEU A 135 20.77 14.67 9.85
CA LEU A 135 21.27 14.62 8.48
C LEU A 135 22.80 14.40 8.48
N ALA A 136 23.24 13.35 7.80
CA ALA A 136 24.65 13.10 7.53
C ALA A 136 24.86 12.90 6.03
N VAL A 137 26.01 13.31 5.50
CA VAL A 137 26.38 13.11 4.09
C VAL A 137 27.74 12.43 3.98
N ALA A 138 27.89 11.59 2.97
CA ALA A 138 29.16 10.92 2.70
C ALA A 138 30.18 11.91 2.10
N PRO A 139 31.47 11.84 2.47
CA PRO A 139 32.48 12.76 1.96
C PRO A 139 32.79 12.56 0.47
N ASP A 140 32.82 11.31 0.01
CA ASP A 140 33.30 10.94 -1.33
C ASP A 140 32.19 10.36 -2.24
N ALA A 141 30.94 10.39 -1.80
CA ALA A 141 29.79 9.84 -2.53
C ALA A 141 28.57 10.75 -2.38
N PRO A 142 27.66 10.79 -3.37
CA PRO A 142 26.44 11.59 -3.31
C PRO A 142 25.38 10.89 -2.44
N TRP A 143 25.75 10.52 -1.22
CA TRP A 143 24.89 9.80 -0.29
C TRP A 143 24.51 10.68 0.89
N ALA A 144 23.26 10.56 1.32
CA ALA A 144 22.80 11.15 2.57
C ALA A 144 22.11 10.11 3.42
N ALA A 145 22.26 10.21 4.74
CA ALA A 145 21.54 9.39 5.70
C ALA A 145 20.73 10.29 6.62
N THR A 146 19.55 9.81 7.02
CA THR A 146 18.67 10.43 8.01
C THR A 146 18.18 9.38 9.00
N ALA A 147 17.85 9.83 10.20
CA ALA A 147 17.23 9.02 11.23
C ALA A 147 15.75 9.41 11.39
N VAL A 148 14.87 8.42 11.33
CA VAL A 148 13.41 8.62 11.39
C VAL A 148 12.95 8.40 12.82
N PHE A 149 12.35 9.43 13.41
CA PHE A 149 11.83 9.40 14.77
C PHE A 149 10.30 9.37 14.76
N VAL A 150 9.73 8.48 15.58
CA VAL A 150 8.29 8.37 15.79
C VAL A 150 8.04 8.44 17.29
N ASP A 151 7.22 9.39 17.74
CA ASP A 151 6.98 9.68 19.16
C ASP A 151 8.29 9.85 19.98
N ASP A 152 9.26 10.56 19.40
CA ASP A 152 10.61 10.77 19.97
C ASP A 152 11.43 9.49 20.21
N GLN A 153 11.06 8.39 19.55
CA GLN A 153 11.83 7.15 19.52
C GLN A 153 12.45 6.96 18.14
N LEU A 154 13.72 6.58 18.10
CA LEU A 154 14.37 6.16 16.86
C LEU A 154 13.67 4.89 16.36
N ALA A 155 12.99 5.01 15.23
CA ALA A 155 12.25 3.92 14.61
C ALA A 155 13.01 3.36 13.41
N ALA A 156 13.65 4.23 12.63
CA ALA A 156 14.33 3.85 11.40
C ALA A 156 15.60 4.64 11.14
N LEU A 157 16.39 4.09 10.22
CA LEU A 157 17.43 4.80 9.52
C LEU A 157 17.17 4.69 8.03
N GLU A 158 17.37 5.79 7.30
CA GLU A 158 17.22 5.84 5.86
C GLU A 158 18.51 6.31 5.21
N VAL A 159 19.00 5.56 4.23
CA VAL A 159 20.18 5.93 3.44
C VAL A 159 19.76 6.11 2.00
N ARG A 160 20.14 7.24 1.41
CA ARG A 160 19.76 7.67 0.07
C ARG A 160 20.97 7.81 -0.82
N ASP A 161 20.93 7.14 -1.97
CA ASP A 161 21.89 7.27 -3.05
C ASP A 161 21.36 8.19 -4.17
N PHE A 162 21.92 9.39 -4.26
CA PHE A 162 21.56 10.37 -5.27
C PHE A 162 22.28 10.14 -6.62
N ALA A 163 23.08 9.09 -6.77
CA ALA A 163 23.58 8.64 -8.06
C ALA A 163 22.48 7.99 -8.92
N GLY A 164 21.45 7.43 -8.29
CA GLY A 164 20.28 6.83 -8.93
C GLY A 164 19.86 5.48 -8.33
N GLU A 165 18.71 4.99 -8.75
CA GLU A 165 18.21 3.65 -8.41
C GLU A 165 18.86 2.58 -9.28
N SER A 166 19.04 1.38 -8.72
CA SER A 166 19.48 0.21 -9.48
C SER A 166 18.30 -0.46 -10.18
N ALA A 167 18.39 -0.56 -11.52
CA ALA A 167 17.38 -1.22 -12.34
C ALA A 167 17.21 -2.72 -12.01
N GLU A 168 18.26 -3.36 -11.48
CA GLU A 168 18.18 -4.75 -11.02
C GLU A 168 17.40 -4.86 -9.71
N ARG A 169 17.54 -3.85 -8.84
CA ARG A 169 16.96 -3.82 -7.49
C ARG A 169 15.49 -3.38 -7.49
N ASP A 170 15.13 -2.41 -8.31
CA ASP A 170 13.75 -1.93 -8.46
C ASP A 170 12.91 -2.81 -9.42
N GLY A 171 13.53 -3.84 -10.00
CA GLY A 171 12.91 -4.82 -10.90
C GLY A 171 12.72 -4.33 -12.34
N THR A 172 13.26 -3.16 -12.72
CA THR A 172 13.02 -2.54 -14.03
C THR A 172 13.99 -2.96 -15.15
N ALA A 173 15.05 -3.70 -14.84
CA ALA A 173 16.10 -4.08 -15.81
C ALA A 173 15.53 -4.77 -17.07
N THR A 174 14.54 -5.65 -16.90
CA THR A 174 13.92 -6.43 -17.98
C THR A 174 12.71 -5.74 -18.62
N TRP A 175 12.36 -4.53 -18.19
CA TRP A 175 11.12 -3.89 -18.62
C TRP A 175 11.18 -3.43 -20.08
N PRO A 176 10.05 -3.42 -20.80
CA PRO A 176 9.97 -2.75 -22.10
C PRO A 176 10.36 -1.27 -21.98
N TRP A 177 10.90 -0.70 -23.07
CA TRP A 177 11.38 0.69 -23.09
C TRP A 177 10.33 1.70 -22.60
N LEU A 178 9.06 1.52 -22.98
CA LEU A 178 7.97 2.43 -22.60
C LEU A 178 7.75 2.42 -21.09
N GLN A 179 7.77 1.23 -20.47
CA GLN A 179 7.63 1.07 -19.02
C GLN A 179 8.83 1.69 -18.28
N ARG A 180 10.07 1.46 -18.74
CA ARG A 180 11.26 2.13 -18.17
C ARG A 180 11.17 3.64 -18.29
N THR A 181 10.60 4.15 -19.37
CA THR A 181 10.44 5.58 -19.57
C THR A 181 9.38 6.17 -18.64
N MET A 182 8.24 5.48 -18.48
CA MET A 182 7.21 5.86 -17.50
C MET A 182 7.75 5.84 -16.07
N ALA A 183 8.60 4.86 -15.74
CA ALA A 183 9.33 4.82 -14.47
C ALA A 183 10.28 6.01 -14.31
N ALA A 184 11.08 6.35 -15.34
CA ALA A 184 11.96 7.51 -15.29
C ALA A 184 11.21 8.84 -15.11
N ILE A 185 10.05 9.01 -15.76
CA ILE A 185 9.16 10.18 -15.56
C ILE A 185 8.59 10.20 -14.14
N THR A 186 8.23 9.03 -13.62
CA THR A 186 7.77 8.87 -12.24
C THR A 186 8.86 9.28 -11.26
N ASN A 187 10.11 8.90 -11.52
CA ASN A 187 11.28 9.30 -10.73
C ASN A 187 11.50 10.82 -10.77
N VAL A 188 11.32 11.48 -11.92
CA VAL A 188 11.41 12.95 -12.02
C VAL A 188 10.36 13.62 -11.13
N GLU A 189 9.13 13.12 -11.11
CA GLU A 189 8.08 13.64 -10.23
C GLU A 189 8.40 13.37 -8.75
N GLN A 190 8.81 12.16 -8.40
CA GLN A 190 8.98 11.78 -6.99
C GLN A 190 10.28 12.33 -6.38
N THR A 191 11.31 12.54 -7.20
CA THR A 191 12.67 12.81 -6.72
C THR A 191 13.37 13.96 -7.43
N GLY A 192 12.83 14.50 -8.53
CA GLY A 192 13.49 15.51 -9.35
C GLY A 192 14.58 14.97 -10.27
N ASP A 193 14.86 13.66 -10.30
CA ASP A 193 15.86 13.04 -11.18
C ASP A 193 15.28 11.83 -11.91
N ARG A 194 15.57 11.71 -13.21
CA ARG A 194 15.15 10.57 -14.03
C ARG A 194 15.70 9.23 -13.55
N ARG A 195 16.86 9.25 -12.89
CA ARG A 195 17.50 8.07 -12.31
C ARG A 195 16.87 7.68 -10.98
N GLY A 196 16.02 8.52 -10.40
CA GLY A 196 15.47 8.32 -9.07
C GLY A 196 16.51 8.53 -7.97
N ILE A 197 16.20 8.02 -6.78
CA ILE A 197 17.11 8.02 -5.62
C ILE A 197 17.08 6.61 -5.03
N GLY A 198 18.23 5.94 -4.99
CA GLY A 198 18.31 4.65 -4.32
C GLY A 198 18.00 4.82 -2.84
N LEU A 199 17.00 4.12 -2.31
CA LEU A 199 16.64 4.18 -0.89
C LEU A 199 16.92 2.84 -0.22
N GLU A 200 17.58 2.90 0.93
CA GLU A 200 17.62 1.82 1.91
C GLU A 200 16.89 2.27 3.15
N HIS A 201 16.08 1.37 3.69
CA HIS A 201 15.33 1.59 4.90
C HIS A 201 15.66 0.49 5.91
N ILE A 202 16.00 0.89 7.13
CA ILE A 202 16.46 -0.03 8.16
C ILE A 202 15.60 0.13 9.38
N ASP A 203 14.91 -0.95 9.73
CA ASP A 203 14.10 -1.05 10.93
C ASP A 203 14.98 -1.14 12.16
N VAL A 204 14.67 -0.32 13.18
CA VAL A 204 15.26 -0.42 14.52
C VAL A 204 14.20 -0.97 15.47
N ARG A 205 14.47 -2.14 16.08
CA ARG A 205 13.51 -2.83 16.95
C ARG A 205 14.12 -3.25 18.29
N PRO A 206 13.46 -2.97 19.43
CA PRO A 206 12.34 -2.03 19.57
C PRO A 206 12.80 -0.59 19.24
N SER A 207 11.84 0.30 18.95
CA SER A 207 12.17 1.73 18.86
C SER A 207 12.66 2.25 20.20
N VAL A 208 13.67 3.12 20.18
CA VAL A 208 14.39 3.54 21.40
C VAL A 208 14.48 5.05 21.52
N SER A 209 14.29 5.55 22.75
CA SER A 209 14.58 6.93 23.11
C SER A 209 16.04 7.08 23.56
N GLY A 210 16.63 8.24 23.31
CA GLY A 210 18.02 8.53 23.70
C GLY A 210 18.62 9.72 22.93
N ALA A 211 19.90 9.96 23.17
CA ALA A 211 20.72 10.84 22.35
C ALA A 211 21.40 10.03 21.25
N PHE A 212 21.36 10.54 20.02
CA PHE A 212 21.76 9.85 18.81
C PHE A 212 22.64 10.77 17.97
N ALA A 213 23.64 10.20 17.30
CA ALA A 213 24.45 10.89 16.31
C ALA A 213 24.62 10.01 15.06
N LEU A 214 24.46 10.62 13.90
CA LEU A 214 24.62 9.96 12.60
C LEU A 214 25.84 10.55 11.88
N THR A 215 26.74 9.70 11.42
CA THR A 215 28.00 10.12 10.78
C THR A 215 28.39 9.16 9.65
N PHE A 216 29.18 9.64 8.70
CA PHE A 216 29.88 8.77 7.76
C PHE A 216 31.35 8.60 8.18
N GLU A 217 31.86 7.37 8.17
CA GLU A 217 33.26 7.04 8.37
C GLU A 217 33.85 6.43 7.10
N GLY A 218 34.61 7.22 6.34
CA GLY A 218 35.05 6.83 5.00
C GLY A 218 33.84 6.58 4.09
N SER A 219 33.77 5.39 3.50
CA SER A 219 32.61 4.98 2.70
C SER A 219 31.46 4.39 3.54
N SER A 220 31.69 4.07 4.81
CA SER A 220 30.68 3.41 5.66
C SER A 220 29.79 4.42 6.39
N ALA A 221 28.46 4.24 6.34
CA ALA A 221 27.55 5.02 7.19
C ALA A 221 27.51 4.39 8.60
N THR A 222 27.83 5.19 9.61
CA THR A 222 27.94 4.73 11.00
C THR A 222 27.01 5.53 11.89
N VAL A 223 26.10 4.83 12.58
CA VAL A 223 25.15 5.44 13.51
C VAL A 223 25.62 5.13 14.92
N SER A 224 25.90 6.17 15.68
CA SER A 224 26.28 6.03 17.09
C SER A 224 25.12 6.44 17.98
N VAL A 225 24.79 5.58 18.94
CA VAL A 225 23.80 5.88 19.96
C VAL A 225 24.59 6.23 21.22
N THR A 226 24.44 7.45 21.72
CA THR A 226 25.20 7.93 22.89
C THR A 226 24.70 7.29 24.19
N ARG A 227 23.50 6.69 24.17
CA ARG A 227 23.02 5.87 25.29
C ARG A 227 23.92 4.62 25.42
N ASP A 228 24.73 4.61 26.47
CA ASP A 228 25.71 3.57 26.82
C ASP A 228 26.98 3.52 25.93
N GLU A 229 27.33 4.61 25.23
CA GLU A 229 28.52 4.70 24.33
C GLU A 229 28.59 3.64 23.22
N ARG A 230 27.43 3.14 22.76
CA ARG A 230 27.35 2.07 21.77
C ARG A 230 27.37 2.62 20.35
N ARG A 231 28.36 2.20 19.56
CA ARG A 231 28.48 2.50 18.14
C ARG A 231 28.01 1.32 17.30
N PHE A 232 27.14 1.59 16.32
CA PHE A 232 26.66 0.60 15.36
C PHE A 232 27.17 1.00 13.97
N VAL A 233 27.98 0.14 13.35
CA VAL A 233 28.29 0.26 11.92
C VAL A 233 27.22 -0.52 11.19
N ILE A 234 26.48 0.14 10.31
CA ILE A 234 25.28 -0.45 9.73
C ILE A 234 25.46 -0.71 8.22
N PHE A 235 26.42 -0.02 7.57
CA PHE A 235 26.67 -0.15 6.14
C PHE A 235 28.15 -0.15 5.80
N ASP A 236 28.62 -1.21 5.13
CA ASP A 236 29.79 -1.15 4.27
C ASP A 236 29.32 -0.97 2.82
N THR A 237 29.83 0.06 2.16
CA THR A 237 29.48 0.44 0.80
C THR A 237 30.62 0.20 -0.19
N ALA A 238 31.61 -0.64 0.16
CA ALA A 238 32.64 -1.06 -0.77
C ALA A 238 32.03 -1.94 -1.90
N GLY A 239 31.44 -1.28 -2.91
CA GLY A 239 30.79 -1.93 -4.06
C GLY A 239 29.63 -1.14 -4.67
N PRO A 240 28.93 -1.66 -5.71
CA PRO A 240 27.62 -1.16 -6.07
C PRO A 240 26.73 -1.16 -4.83
N PHE A 241 25.80 -0.20 -4.71
CA PHE A 241 24.91 0.04 -3.56
C PHE A 241 24.16 -1.24 -3.15
N VAL A 242 24.85 -2.09 -2.40
CA VAL A 242 24.43 -3.38 -1.87
C VAL A 242 24.81 -3.30 -0.40
N PRO A 243 23.88 -2.95 0.49
CA PRO A 243 24.15 -2.96 1.91
C PRO A 243 24.54 -4.40 2.28
N ARG A 244 25.81 -4.61 2.62
CA ARG A 244 26.16 -5.76 3.45
C ARG A 244 25.97 -5.26 4.88
N MET A 245 25.12 -5.94 5.64
CA MET A 245 25.25 -5.89 7.09
C MET A 245 26.68 -6.38 7.39
N ALA A 246 27.62 -5.45 7.51
CA ALA A 246 28.89 -5.75 8.14
C ALA A 246 28.56 -6.20 9.56
N ASP A 247 29.27 -7.21 10.06
CA ASP A 247 29.09 -7.79 11.39
C ASP A 247 28.68 -6.69 12.36
N ILE A 248 27.39 -6.65 12.73
CA ILE A 248 26.96 -5.92 13.91
C ILE A 248 27.81 -6.56 14.98
N SER A 249 28.84 -5.84 15.46
CA SER A 249 29.53 -6.17 16.69
C SER A 249 28.46 -6.10 17.76
N ALA A 250 27.72 -7.19 17.90
CA ALA A 250 26.70 -7.42 18.88
C ALA A 250 27.43 -7.56 20.21
N THR A 251 27.94 -6.45 20.72
CA THR A 251 28.32 -6.33 22.12
C THR A 251 27.02 -6.08 22.89
N GLU A 252 26.34 -7.21 23.13
CA GLU A 252 25.25 -7.44 24.10
C GLU A 252 24.24 -6.29 24.29
N GLY A 253 23.15 -6.32 23.50
CA GLY A 253 21.96 -5.49 23.72
C GLY A 253 20.74 -6.00 22.93
N PRO A 254 19.50 -5.68 23.35
CA PRO A 254 18.25 -6.21 22.79
C PRO A 254 17.77 -5.51 21.50
N LEU A 255 18.63 -4.78 20.79
CA LEU A 255 18.26 -4.04 19.57
C LEU A 255 18.55 -4.85 18.31
N ALA A 256 17.50 -5.14 17.54
CA ALA A 256 17.57 -5.75 16.23
C ALA A 256 17.48 -4.68 15.13
N PHE A 257 18.39 -4.77 14.16
CA PHE A 257 18.35 -3.99 12.93
C PHE A 257 17.96 -4.91 11.79
N THR A 258 16.97 -4.51 10.98
CA THR A 258 16.51 -5.33 9.86
C THR A 258 16.40 -4.47 8.61
N LEU A 259 17.04 -4.91 7.54
CA LEU A 259 16.91 -4.26 6.24
C LEU A 259 15.50 -4.49 5.69
N ALA A 260 14.79 -3.41 5.40
CA ALA A 260 13.48 -3.51 4.79
C ALA A 260 13.61 -4.04 3.34
N PRO A 261 12.59 -4.75 2.82
CA PRO A 261 12.56 -5.15 1.41
C PRO A 261 12.74 -3.93 0.49
N PRO A 262 13.47 -4.06 -0.64
CA PRO A 262 13.60 -2.97 -1.58
C PRO A 262 12.25 -2.59 -2.17
N GLU A 263 12.07 -1.31 -2.44
CA GLU A 263 10.93 -0.86 -3.22
C GLU A 263 11.02 -1.45 -4.64
N GLN A 264 9.98 -2.20 -5.03
CA GLN A 264 9.83 -2.67 -6.41
C GLN A 264 8.77 -1.84 -7.12
N LYS A 265 9.09 -1.41 -8.33
CA LYS A 265 8.12 -0.73 -9.18
C LYS A 265 7.19 -1.73 -9.85
N MET A 266 6.01 -1.27 -10.25
CA MET A 266 5.06 -2.09 -11.00
C MET A 266 4.86 -1.55 -12.41
N GLN A 267 4.83 -2.46 -13.39
CA GLN A 267 4.43 -2.12 -14.75
C GLN A 267 2.94 -1.78 -14.75
N MET A 268 2.60 -0.63 -15.34
CA MET A 268 1.23 -0.14 -15.41
C MET A 268 0.84 0.10 -16.86
N GLU A 269 -0.39 -0.22 -17.21
CA GLU A 269 -0.95 0.25 -18.48
C GLU A 269 -0.92 1.77 -18.54
N LEU A 270 -0.65 2.33 -19.71
CA LEU A 270 -0.39 3.77 -19.88
C LEU A 270 -1.52 4.64 -19.30
N LEU A 271 -2.78 4.24 -19.53
CA LEU A 271 -3.94 4.99 -19.03
C LEU A 271 -4.06 4.90 -17.50
N ASN A 272 -3.77 3.74 -16.92
CA ASN A 272 -3.78 3.57 -15.46
C ASN A 272 -2.66 4.39 -14.81
N TRP A 273 -1.48 4.41 -15.43
CA TRP A 273 -0.38 5.26 -14.99
C TRP A 273 -0.70 6.75 -15.09
N ILE A 274 -1.30 7.21 -16.19
CA ILE A 274 -1.75 8.61 -16.31
C ILE A 274 -2.78 8.94 -15.23
N ALA A 275 -3.76 8.07 -15.01
CA ALA A 275 -4.80 8.26 -14.00
C ALA A 275 -4.22 8.32 -12.57
N ASP A 276 -3.23 7.47 -12.29
CA ASP A 276 -2.52 7.41 -11.00
C ASP A 276 -1.65 8.64 -10.76
N ARG A 277 -0.97 9.15 -11.79
CA ARG A 277 0.06 10.19 -11.65
C ARG A 277 -0.39 11.61 -11.98
N GLY A 278 -1.55 11.76 -12.63
CA GLY A 278 -2.06 13.04 -13.12
C GLY A 278 -2.10 14.16 -12.08
N ARG A 279 -2.48 13.84 -10.83
CA ARG A 279 -2.52 14.81 -9.73
C ARG A 279 -1.12 15.24 -9.27
N GLY A 280 -0.18 14.30 -9.16
CA GLY A 280 1.19 14.60 -8.74
C GLY A 280 1.90 15.56 -9.70
N PHE A 281 1.72 15.40 -11.01
CA PHE A 281 2.25 16.35 -11.99
C PHE A 281 1.61 17.74 -11.90
N ALA A 282 0.30 17.82 -11.64
CA ALA A 282 -0.40 19.08 -11.47
C ALA A 282 0.08 19.83 -10.22
N ASP A 283 0.17 19.13 -9.08
CA ASP A 283 0.62 19.68 -7.80
C ASP A 283 2.05 20.24 -7.88
N GLN A 284 2.90 19.65 -8.72
CA GLN A 284 4.28 20.10 -8.93
C GLN A 284 4.44 21.20 -10.00
N GLY A 285 3.34 21.62 -10.64
CA GLY A 285 3.38 22.53 -11.78
C GLY A 285 4.16 21.96 -12.97
N LEU A 286 4.23 20.63 -13.08
CA LEU A 286 4.90 19.90 -14.14
C LEU A 286 3.90 19.37 -15.19
N ALA A 287 2.60 19.55 -14.98
CA ALA A 287 1.57 19.16 -15.93
C ALA A 287 1.47 20.19 -17.06
N PRO A 288 1.79 19.83 -18.32
CA PRO A 288 1.31 20.62 -19.45
C PRO A 288 -0.21 20.75 -19.41
N GLU A 289 -0.78 21.83 -19.98
CA GLU A 289 -2.24 21.97 -20.15
C GLU A 289 -2.87 20.75 -20.84
N TRP A 290 -2.11 20.11 -21.76
CA TRP A 290 -2.55 18.88 -22.41
C TRP A 290 -2.55 17.66 -21.47
N LEU A 291 -1.75 17.60 -20.41
CA LEU A 291 -1.72 16.48 -19.45
C LEU A 291 -2.91 16.54 -18.49
N GLY A 292 -3.31 17.74 -18.04
CA GLY A 292 -4.58 17.93 -17.31
C GLY A 292 -5.77 17.46 -18.15
N SER A 293 -5.88 17.99 -19.37
CA SER A 293 -6.88 17.56 -20.36
C SER A 293 -6.68 16.13 -20.88
N SER A 294 -5.51 15.50 -20.74
CA SER A 294 -5.28 14.08 -21.12
C SER A 294 -5.46 13.12 -19.95
N VAL A 295 -5.41 13.57 -18.71
CA VAL A 295 -5.90 12.80 -17.54
C VAL A 295 -7.42 12.81 -17.59
N GLU A 296 -8.00 13.97 -17.87
CA GLU A 296 -9.43 14.12 -18.18
C GLU A 296 -9.80 13.28 -19.40
N LEU A 297 -9.10 13.38 -20.53
CA LEU A 297 -9.38 12.62 -21.76
C LEU A 297 -8.96 11.14 -21.67
N ALA A 298 -8.00 10.76 -20.82
CA ALA A 298 -7.71 9.34 -20.54
C ALA A 298 -8.81 8.74 -19.69
N LYS A 299 -9.32 9.47 -18.69
CA LYS A 299 -10.49 9.08 -17.93
C LYS A 299 -11.73 9.11 -18.82
N GLU A 300 -11.93 10.13 -19.65
CA GLU A 300 -13.04 10.28 -20.60
C GLU A 300 -12.99 9.20 -21.68
N VAL A 301 -11.88 8.93 -22.36
CA VAL A 301 -11.76 7.79 -23.29
C VAL A 301 -11.91 6.47 -22.55
N TYR A 302 -11.45 6.35 -21.30
CA TYR A 302 -11.65 5.15 -20.50
C TYR A 302 -13.14 4.94 -20.12
N PHE A 303 -13.86 6.02 -19.78
CA PHE A 303 -15.26 6.01 -19.38
C PHE A 303 -16.21 6.04 -20.60
N GLU A 304 -15.94 6.85 -21.62
CA GLU A 304 -16.61 6.96 -22.94
C GLU A 304 -16.32 5.79 -23.88
N ALA A 305 -15.09 5.28 -24.06
CA ALA A 305 -14.86 4.18 -25.02
C ALA A 305 -15.55 2.87 -24.63
N LYS A 306 -16.10 2.79 -23.41
CA LYS A 306 -17.05 1.74 -22.98
C LYS A 306 -18.47 2.25 -22.69
N ALA A 307 -18.69 3.55 -22.41
CA ALA A 307 -20.03 4.12 -22.33
C ALA A 307 -20.67 4.36 -23.71
N VAL A 308 -19.90 4.44 -24.80
CA VAL A 308 -20.41 4.59 -26.17
C VAL A 308 -21.07 3.30 -26.73
N LYS A 309 -21.22 2.24 -25.92
CA LYS A 309 -22.19 1.14 -26.19
C LYS A 309 -23.43 1.15 -25.30
N ALA A 310 -23.66 2.19 -24.51
CA ALA A 310 -24.91 2.42 -23.82
C ALA A 310 -25.12 3.91 -23.51
N SER A 311 -26.04 4.51 -24.29
CA SER A 311 -26.77 5.77 -24.05
C SER A 311 -26.01 7.08 -24.31
N VAL A 312 -26.26 7.62 -25.52
CA VAL A 312 -26.26 9.04 -25.86
C VAL A 312 -27.67 9.56 -25.60
N ASP A 313 -27.83 10.52 -24.69
CA ASP A 313 -28.60 11.77 -24.86
C ASP A 313 -28.77 12.50 -23.51
N GLU A 314 -28.92 13.83 -23.61
CA GLU A 314 -29.33 14.81 -22.58
C GLU A 314 -28.29 15.57 -21.72
N LEU A 315 -27.90 16.72 -22.30
CA LEU A 315 -28.08 18.12 -21.83
C LEU A 315 -27.36 18.66 -20.58
N SER A 316 -26.42 19.56 -20.87
CA SER A 316 -26.20 20.98 -20.44
C SER A 316 -26.69 21.52 -19.09
N LEU A 317 -25.90 22.47 -18.57
CA LEU A 317 -26.05 23.41 -17.42
C LEU A 317 -25.29 22.94 -16.16
N GLY A 318 -24.53 23.74 -15.41
CA GLY A 318 -24.05 25.12 -15.50
C GLY A 318 -23.20 25.37 -14.23
N ASP A 319 -22.13 26.17 -14.35
CA ASP A 319 -21.06 26.35 -13.35
C ASP A 319 -21.52 26.91 -11.99
N ALA A 320 -21.00 26.33 -10.90
CA ALA A 320 -20.59 27.04 -9.68
C ALA A 320 -19.82 26.09 -8.74
N ALA A 321 -18.54 26.38 -8.50
CA ALA A 321 -17.69 25.67 -7.53
C ALA A 321 -17.81 26.31 -6.12
N PRO A 322 -17.74 25.49 -5.05
CA PRO A 322 -17.19 25.98 -3.80
C PRO A 322 -16.12 25.04 -3.19
N ASP A 323 -14.97 25.66 -2.93
CA ASP A 323 -14.03 25.56 -1.81
C ASP A 323 -13.96 24.27 -0.96
N GLU A 324 -12.82 23.58 -1.04
CA GLU A 324 -12.42 22.48 -0.17
C GLU A 324 -11.78 23.02 1.11
N GLY A 325 -12.61 23.40 2.08
CA GLY A 325 -12.06 23.92 3.33
C GLY A 325 -13.09 24.12 4.42
N THR A 326 -13.49 23.05 5.11
CA THR A 326 -13.92 23.20 6.51
C THR A 326 -13.79 21.89 7.29
N PRO A 327 -13.16 21.89 8.47
CA PRO A 327 -13.36 20.85 9.47
C PRO A 327 -14.86 20.85 9.85
N ILE A 328 -15.49 19.68 9.80
CA ILE A 328 -16.84 19.55 10.35
C ILE A 328 -16.70 19.55 11.88
N ASP A 329 -17.00 20.69 12.50
CA ASP A 329 -17.40 20.73 13.90
C ASP A 329 -18.71 19.95 14.03
N ALA A 330 -18.65 18.75 14.60
CA ALA A 330 -19.83 17.99 15.00
C ALA A 330 -19.83 17.76 16.52
N PRO A 331 -20.19 18.74 17.37
CA PRO A 331 -20.21 18.54 18.82
C PRO A 331 -21.40 17.71 19.32
N ALA A 332 -22.44 17.48 18.51
CA ALA A 332 -23.72 16.94 19.01
C ALA A 332 -23.95 15.43 18.81
N ALA A 333 -23.19 14.76 17.93
CA ALA A 333 -23.36 13.32 17.66
C ALA A 333 -22.18 12.44 18.13
N VAL A 334 -21.09 13.07 18.60
CA VAL A 334 -19.84 12.39 19.00
C VAL A 334 -19.90 11.91 20.45
N ALA A 335 -20.73 12.52 21.30
CA ALA A 335 -20.77 12.23 22.74
C ALA A 335 -21.31 10.83 23.12
N ALA A 336 -21.87 10.07 22.17
CA ALA A 336 -22.42 8.72 22.40
C ALA A 336 -21.59 7.58 21.77
N ARG A 337 -20.41 7.86 21.19
CA ARG A 337 -19.66 6.90 20.35
C ARG A 337 -18.21 6.72 20.81
N GLU A 338 -18.00 6.51 22.11
CA GLU A 338 -16.65 6.49 22.70
C GLU A 338 -15.92 5.12 22.48
N GLU A 339 -16.62 4.03 22.11
CA GLU A 339 -16.10 2.64 22.16
C GLU A 339 -16.15 1.84 20.83
N THR A 340 -16.37 2.45 19.68
CA THR A 340 -16.75 1.72 18.43
C THR A 340 -15.74 0.65 17.95
N VAL A 341 -14.43 0.82 18.15
CA VAL A 341 -13.45 -0.25 17.82
C VAL A 341 -13.59 -1.43 18.77
N GLN A 342 -13.78 -1.16 20.06
CA GLN A 342 -13.97 -2.21 21.06
C GLN A 342 -15.30 -2.91 20.86
N GLU A 343 -16.36 -2.18 20.53
CA GLU A 343 -17.64 -2.76 20.14
C GLU A 343 -17.52 -3.65 18.90
N ALA A 344 -16.73 -3.24 17.90
CA ALA A 344 -16.43 -4.06 16.74
C ALA A 344 -15.66 -5.34 17.09
N VAL A 345 -14.69 -5.26 18.00
CA VAL A 345 -14.00 -6.43 18.55
C VAL A 345 -15.01 -7.35 19.23
N GLN A 346 -15.84 -6.82 20.12
CA GLN A 346 -16.84 -7.62 20.84
C GLN A 346 -17.89 -8.22 19.89
N LEU A 347 -18.28 -7.50 18.85
CA LEU A 347 -19.18 -7.99 17.81
C LEU A 347 -18.53 -9.12 17.02
N ALA A 348 -17.30 -8.93 16.56
CA ALA A 348 -16.53 -9.97 15.87
C ALA A 348 -16.41 -11.22 16.74
N ARG A 349 -16.18 -11.04 18.05
CA ARG A 349 -16.15 -12.16 18.99
C ARG A 349 -17.48 -12.92 19.01
N ARG A 350 -18.59 -12.22 19.24
CA ARG A 350 -19.94 -12.80 19.28
C ARG A 350 -20.37 -13.46 17.97
N GLN A 351 -20.10 -12.82 16.83
CA GLN A 351 -20.53 -13.32 15.52
C GLN A 351 -19.83 -14.64 15.17
N LEU A 352 -18.54 -14.78 15.48
CA LEU A 352 -17.78 -16.00 15.21
C LEU A 352 -18.01 -17.12 16.24
N ASP A 353 -18.48 -16.77 17.44
CA ASP A 353 -18.96 -17.73 18.44
C ASP A 353 -20.42 -18.17 18.18
N SER A 354 -21.13 -17.51 17.25
CA SER A 354 -22.45 -17.93 16.79
C SER A 354 -22.33 -19.19 15.92
N GLU A 355 -22.91 -20.29 16.39
CA GLU A 355 -23.00 -21.52 15.61
C GLU A 355 -23.98 -21.39 14.42
N ASP A 356 -24.88 -20.40 14.47
CA ASP A 356 -26.05 -20.26 13.59
C ASP A 356 -25.88 -19.24 12.44
N ILE A 357 -24.66 -18.97 11.97
CA ILE A 357 -24.50 -18.21 10.72
C ILE A 357 -25.01 -19.07 9.56
N ALA A 358 -26.22 -18.78 9.09
CA ALA A 358 -26.83 -19.42 7.93
C ALA A 358 -25.92 -19.26 6.69
N TRP A 359 -25.66 -20.36 5.97
CA TRP A 359 -24.78 -20.38 4.81
C TRP A 359 -25.37 -21.22 3.68
N PRO A 360 -25.49 -20.70 2.44
CA PRO A 360 -25.19 -19.32 2.02
C PRO A 360 -26.09 -18.26 2.68
N PRO A 361 -25.79 -16.96 2.53
CA PRO A 361 -26.70 -15.90 2.93
C PRO A 361 -28.05 -16.03 2.22
N ALA A 362 -29.11 -15.44 2.81
CA ALA A 362 -30.43 -15.46 2.19
C ALA A 362 -30.43 -14.75 0.83
N PRO A 363 -31.22 -15.22 -0.16
CA PRO A 363 -31.38 -14.53 -1.44
C PRO A 363 -31.84 -13.08 -1.25
N LEU A 364 -31.32 -12.19 -2.08
CA LEU A 364 -31.67 -10.79 -2.08
C LEU A 364 -32.86 -10.56 -3.02
N ALA A 365 -33.88 -9.85 -2.55
CA ALA A 365 -34.96 -9.42 -3.44
C ALA A 365 -34.41 -8.46 -4.51
N PRO A 366 -34.80 -8.57 -5.79
CA PRO A 366 -34.41 -7.59 -6.80
C PRO A 366 -34.82 -6.18 -6.38
N LEU A 367 -33.92 -5.20 -6.56
CA LEU A 367 -34.18 -3.79 -6.26
C LEU A 367 -34.91 -3.07 -7.39
N LEU A 368 -34.87 -3.64 -8.60
CA LEU A 368 -35.46 -3.09 -9.81
C LEU A 368 -36.27 -4.16 -10.54
N ASP A 369 -37.39 -3.73 -11.11
CA ASP A 369 -38.23 -4.55 -11.97
C ASP A 369 -38.04 -4.22 -13.47
N PRO A 370 -38.12 -5.22 -14.37
CA PRO A 370 -38.10 -6.65 -14.05
C PRO A 370 -36.70 -7.09 -13.59
N ALA A 371 -36.65 -8.09 -12.71
CA ALA A 371 -35.41 -8.70 -12.25
C ALA A 371 -34.61 -9.30 -13.42
N TRP A 372 -33.28 -9.22 -13.35
CA TRP A 372 -32.43 -9.99 -14.24
C TRP A 372 -32.33 -11.45 -13.81
N GLU A 373 -32.04 -12.34 -14.76
CA GLU A 373 -31.80 -13.75 -14.46
C GLU A 373 -30.65 -13.89 -13.45
N GLY A 374 -30.92 -14.59 -12.34
CA GLY A 374 -29.96 -14.78 -11.26
C GLY A 374 -29.72 -13.56 -10.36
N GLU A 375 -30.42 -12.44 -10.56
CA GLU A 375 -30.28 -11.24 -9.72
C GLU A 375 -30.66 -11.54 -8.27
N GLY A 376 -29.75 -11.25 -7.34
CA GLY A 376 -29.92 -11.51 -5.91
C GLY A 376 -29.84 -12.98 -5.49
N LEU A 377 -29.69 -13.92 -6.42
CA LEU A 377 -29.47 -15.34 -6.10
C LEU A 377 -27.98 -15.61 -5.87
N TRP A 378 -27.64 -16.31 -4.79
CA TRP A 378 -26.27 -16.66 -4.44
C TRP A 378 -25.80 -17.91 -5.17
N SER A 379 -24.71 -17.79 -5.91
CA SER A 379 -24.05 -18.90 -6.60
C SER A 379 -22.73 -19.23 -5.93
N ALA A 380 -22.48 -20.52 -5.67
CA ALA A 380 -21.21 -20.97 -5.12
C ALA A 380 -20.07 -20.74 -6.12
N VAL A 381 -18.94 -20.20 -5.66
CA VAL A 381 -17.72 -20.16 -6.47
C VAL A 381 -17.17 -21.58 -6.58
N GLY A 382 -17.18 -22.11 -7.80
CA GLY A 382 -16.91 -23.52 -8.08
C GLY A 382 -15.42 -23.92 -8.05
N PRO A 383 -15.15 -25.24 -8.06
CA PRO A 383 -13.80 -25.81 -7.99
C PRO A 383 -12.93 -25.43 -9.19
N GLU A 384 -13.51 -25.00 -10.31
CA GLU A 384 -12.82 -24.51 -11.50
C GLU A 384 -12.20 -23.12 -11.32
N ARG A 385 -12.57 -22.39 -10.25
CA ARG A 385 -12.05 -21.06 -9.93
C ARG A 385 -11.33 -21.00 -8.60
N MET A 386 -11.72 -21.84 -7.65
CA MET A 386 -11.24 -21.79 -6.28
C MET A 386 -11.10 -23.19 -5.69
N THR A 387 -10.03 -23.45 -4.95
CA THR A 387 -9.90 -24.72 -4.22
C THR A 387 -11.01 -24.85 -3.19
N ALA A 388 -11.75 -25.96 -3.26
CA ALA A 388 -12.81 -26.25 -2.32
C ALA A 388 -12.25 -26.50 -0.90
N ALA A 389 -13.08 -26.26 0.11
CA ALA A 389 -12.76 -26.65 1.48
C ALA A 389 -12.51 -28.17 1.57
N PRO A 390 -11.71 -28.65 2.54
CA PRO A 390 -11.49 -30.09 2.75
C PRO A 390 -12.78 -30.91 2.89
N HIS A 391 -13.87 -30.30 3.38
CA HIS A 391 -15.17 -30.93 3.58
C HIS A 391 -16.17 -30.67 2.43
N GLY A 392 -15.72 -30.12 1.29
CA GLY A 392 -16.54 -29.93 0.08
C GLY A 392 -17.55 -28.78 0.14
N ARG A 393 -17.64 -28.02 1.25
CA ARG A 393 -18.49 -26.83 1.35
C ARG A 393 -17.92 -25.69 0.50
N PRO A 394 -18.76 -24.94 -0.23
CA PRO A 394 -18.32 -23.72 -0.90
C PRO A 394 -17.84 -22.66 0.11
N LEU A 395 -16.65 -22.12 -0.13
CA LEU A 395 -16.02 -21.13 0.75
C LEU A 395 -16.52 -19.70 0.48
N VAL A 396 -16.92 -19.41 -0.76
CA VAL A 396 -17.37 -18.10 -1.22
C VAL A 396 -18.62 -18.27 -2.07
N TYR A 397 -19.60 -17.40 -1.87
CA TYR A 397 -20.75 -17.25 -2.75
C TYR A 397 -20.72 -15.88 -3.41
N GLU A 398 -21.14 -15.81 -4.67
CA GLU A 398 -21.26 -14.57 -5.43
C GLU A 398 -22.70 -14.32 -5.87
N THR A 399 -23.09 -13.04 -5.91
CA THR A 399 -24.35 -12.58 -6.51
C THR A 399 -24.16 -11.18 -7.10
N PHE A 400 -25.21 -10.62 -7.68
CA PHE A 400 -25.25 -9.24 -8.13
C PHE A 400 -26.63 -8.62 -7.91
N VAL A 401 -26.66 -7.30 -7.75
CA VAL A 401 -27.88 -6.50 -7.66
C VAL A 401 -27.74 -5.21 -8.47
N ARG A 402 -28.84 -4.69 -8.99
CA ARG A 402 -28.87 -3.39 -9.66
C ARG A 402 -29.43 -2.33 -8.71
N PRO A 403 -28.59 -1.44 -8.17
CA PRO A 403 -29.04 -0.52 -7.14
C PRO A 403 -29.86 0.66 -7.68
N GLU A 404 -29.67 1.09 -8.94
CA GLU A 404 -30.29 2.32 -9.46
C GLU A 404 -30.88 2.16 -10.86
N ALA A 405 -32.08 2.72 -11.05
CA ALA A 405 -32.86 2.60 -12.29
C ALA A 405 -32.20 3.33 -13.47
N ASP A 406 -31.69 4.55 -13.25
CA ASP A 406 -31.01 5.35 -14.29
C ASP A 406 -29.74 4.67 -14.81
N TYR A 407 -29.20 3.73 -14.04
CA TYR A 407 -28.06 2.90 -14.40
C TYR A 407 -28.42 1.41 -14.32
N ALA A 408 -29.63 1.02 -14.73
CA ALA A 408 -30.13 -0.36 -14.66
C ALA A 408 -29.31 -1.39 -15.47
N ARG A 409 -28.31 -0.96 -16.25
CA ARG A 409 -27.34 -1.86 -16.91
C ARG A 409 -26.05 -2.05 -16.11
N LYS A 410 -25.91 -1.40 -14.96
CA LYS A 410 -24.73 -1.43 -14.09
C LYS A 410 -25.10 -2.15 -12.80
N ALA A 411 -24.49 -3.32 -12.61
CA ALA A 411 -24.70 -4.13 -11.43
C ALA A 411 -23.55 -3.96 -10.44
N VAL A 412 -23.88 -4.01 -9.16
CA VAL A 412 -22.91 -4.22 -8.08
C VAL A 412 -22.82 -5.72 -7.84
N ARG A 413 -21.61 -6.26 -7.89
CA ARG A 413 -21.31 -7.66 -7.56
C ARG A 413 -20.95 -7.77 -6.10
N LEU A 414 -21.46 -8.82 -5.47
CA LEU A 414 -21.27 -9.09 -4.05
C LEU A 414 -20.67 -10.48 -3.89
N TYR A 415 -19.65 -10.58 -3.05
CA TYR A 415 -18.95 -11.80 -2.73
C TYR A 415 -19.00 -11.99 -1.22
N ALA A 416 -19.65 -13.05 -0.77
CA ALA A 416 -19.81 -13.37 0.64
C ALA A 416 -18.83 -14.46 1.05
N TRP A 417 -18.29 -14.37 2.26
CA TRP A 417 -17.67 -15.51 2.95
C TRP A 417 -18.03 -15.57 4.43
N ASP A 418 -17.86 -16.77 4.98
CA ASP A 418 -17.99 -17.05 6.41
C ASP A 418 -16.60 -16.96 7.07
N PRO A 419 -16.36 -16.00 7.98
CA PRO A 419 -15.06 -15.81 8.61
C PRO A 419 -14.67 -16.97 9.56
N ARG A 420 -15.57 -17.92 9.84
CA ARG A 420 -15.28 -19.18 10.56
C ARG A 420 -14.48 -20.17 9.72
N TYR A 421 -14.42 -20.00 8.40
CA TYR A 421 -13.72 -20.89 7.48
C TYR A 421 -12.60 -20.19 6.72
N LEU A 422 -12.74 -18.89 6.48
CA LEU A 422 -11.73 -18.08 5.81
C LEU A 422 -11.19 -17.01 6.75
N GLU A 423 -9.87 -16.96 6.86
CA GLU A 423 -9.16 -15.92 7.59
C GLU A 423 -8.79 -14.80 6.63
N LEU A 424 -9.17 -13.56 6.98
CA LEU A 424 -8.82 -12.38 6.23
C LEU A 424 -7.45 -11.87 6.69
N ARG A 425 -6.49 -11.91 5.79
CA ARG A 425 -5.16 -11.35 5.98
C ARG A 425 -4.94 -10.15 5.08
N MET A 426 -3.91 -9.38 5.38
CA MET A 426 -3.54 -8.19 4.63
C MET A 426 -2.03 -8.11 4.46
N ARG A 427 -1.58 -7.54 3.34
CA ARG A 427 -0.17 -7.23 3.07
C ARG A 427 -0.05 -5.79 2.65
N SER A 428 1.04 -5.16 3.11
CA SER A 428 1.48 -3.89 2.55
C SER A 428 2.13 -4.15 1.20
N GLY A 429 1.91 -3.24 0.24
CA GLY A 429 2.65 -3.21 -1.01
C GLY A 429 4.12 -2.85 -0.79
N THR A 430 4.90 -2.92 -1.87
CA THR A 430 6.30 -2.48 -1.87
C THR A 430 6.46 -0.97 -1.79
N HIS A 431 5.41 -0.19 -2.11
CA HIS A 431 5.40 1.26 -2.00
C HIS A 431 4.18 1.79 -1.25
N GLU A 432 2.97 1.35 -1.57
CA GLU A 432 1.75 1.80 -0.86
C GLU A 432 1.27 0.78 0.20
N PRO A 433 0.86 1.27 1.39
CA PRO A 433 1.03 2.64 1.86
C PRO A 433 2.50 3.02 2.05
N VAL A 434 2.83 4.27 1.72
CA VAL A 434 4.13 4.88 2.02
C VAL A 434 4.23 4.95 3.55
N PRO A 435 5.11 4.14 4.15
CA PRO A 435 5.17 4.05 5.60
C PRO A 435 5.70 5.36 6.19
N GLN A 436 5.20 5.69 7.38
CA GLN A 436 5.73 6.77 8.23
C GLN A 436 6.55 6.20 9.38
N THR A 437 6.78 4.91 9.36
CA THR A 437 7.71 4.22 10.24
C THR A 437 8.78 3.57 9.38
N ALA A 438 9.68 2.85 10.01
CA ALA A 438 10.71 2.09 9.32
C ALA A 438 10.16 1.02 8.34
N ALA A 439 8.94 0.58 8.63
CA ALA A 439 8.36 -0.62 8.12
C ALA A 439 7.97 -0.54 6.64
N ARG A 440 8.51 -1.38 5.78
CA ARG A 440 8.02 -1.53 4.39
C ARG A 440 7.49 -2.94 4.13
N GLY A 441 6.39 -3.03 3.38
CA GLY A 441 5.86 -4.30 2.89
C GLY A 441 6.71 -4.88 1.76
N ASP A 442 6.71 -6.21 1.63
CA ASP A 442 7.30 -6.91 0.49
C ASP A 442 6.32 -7.10 -0.68
N GLY A 443 5.07 -6.64 -0.53
CA GLY A 443 4.06 -6.69 -1.56
C GLY A 443 3.61 -8.08 -1.98
N ARG A 444 3.90 -9.15 -1.23
CA ARG A 444 3.55 -10.51 -1.64
C ARG A 444 2.94 -11.31 -0.49
N ILE A 445 2.11 -12.29 -0.86
CA ILE A 445 1.67 -13.32 0.07
C ILE A 445 2.92 -14.05 0.61
N PRO A 446 3.04 -14.27 1.93
CA PRO A 446 4.19 -14.93 2.53
C PRO A 446 4.54 -16.23 1.80
N ARG A 447 5.80 -16.37 1.42
CA ARG A 447 6.32 -17.57 0.73
C ARG A 447 6.70 -18.68 1.69
N GLU A 448 6.94 -18.30 2.94
CA GLU A 448 7.26 -19.18 4.05
C GLU A 448 5.98 -19.50 4.82
N GLY A 449 5.88 -20.72 5.35
CA GLY A 449 4.68 -21.22 6.03
C GLY A 449 3.55 -21.64 5.08
N ASP A 450 2.33 -21.68 5.61
CA ASP A 450 1.20 -22.35 4.95
C ASP A 450 0.26 -21.42 4.19
N ASP A 451 0.56 -20.12 4.12
CA ASP A 451 -0.36 -19.14 3.53
C ASP A 451 -0.56 -19.37 2.04
N LEU A 452 0.55 -19.58 1.31
CA LEU A 452 0.45 -19.96 -0.09
C LEU A 452 -0.34 -21.24 -0.29
N ALA A 453 -0.15 -22.25 0.57
CA ALA A 453 -0.84 -23.54 0.49
C ALA A 453 -2.36 -23.44 0.79
N ARG A 454 -2.79 -22.36 1.44
CA ARG A 454 -4.17 -22.16 1.90
C ARG A 454 -4.90 -21.01 1.23
N VAL A 455 -4.21 -20.18 0.43
CA VAL A 455 -4.81 -19.01 -0.22
C VAL A 455 -5.88 -19.44 -1.23
N VAL A 456 -7.03 -18.78 -1.20
CA VAL A 456 -8.18 -19.06 -2.08
C VAL A 456 -8.74 -17.82 -2.78
N MET A 457 -8.46 -16.61 -2.27
CA MET A 457 -8.94 -15.36 -2.84
C MET A 457 -8.02 -14.19 -2.45
N ALA A 458 -7.91 -13.15 -3.27
CA ALA A 458 -7.30 -11.88 -2.90
C ALA A 458 -7.99 -10.70 -3.59
N PHE A 459 -7.94 -9.51 -2.98
CA PHE A 459 -8.59 -8.30 -3.49
C PHE A 459 -7.89 -7.03 -3.02
N ASN A 460 -8.19 -5.91 -3.68
CA ASN A 460 -7.47 -4.65 -3.47
C ASN A 460 -7.60 -4.07 -2.06
N GLY A 461 -6.57 -3.32 -1.66
CA GLY A 461 -6.51 -2.59 -0.41
C GLY A 461 -7.22 -1.23 -0.43
N GLY A 462 -6.73 -0.34 0.43
CA GLY A 462 -7.27 1.00 0.64
C GLY A 462 -6.74 2.07 -0.32
N PHE A 463 -6.98 3.33 0.03
CA PHE A 463 -6.46 4.47 -0.73
C PHE A 463 -4.97 4.68 -0.45
N GLN A 464 -4.28 5.32 -1.40
CA GLN A 464 -2.89 5.76 -1.25
C GLN A 464 -2.69 6.67 -0.05
N THR A 465 -1.45 6.72 0.40
CA THR A 465 -1.03 7.53 1.56
C THR A 465 -1.23 9.03 1.32
N THR A 466 -1.07 9.48 0.08
CA THR A 466 -1.34 10.87 -0.35
C THR A 466 -2.80 11.30 -0.10
N HIS A 467 -3.72 10.35 0.12
CA HIS A 467 -5.14 10.62 0.35
C HIS A 467 -5.54 10.63 1.83
N ARG A 468 -4.63 11.07 2.73
CA ARG A 468 -4.76 11.29 4.20
C ARG A 468 -4.06 10.28 5.11
N ALA A 469 -3.16 9.45 4.58
CA ALA A 469 -2.33 8.52 5.35
C ALA A 469 -3.14 7.70 6.37
N PHE A 470 -4.18 7.02 5.88
CA PHE A 470 -5.01 6.14 6.70
C PHE A 470 -4.17 4.99 7.26
N GLY A 471 -4.37 4.68 8.55
CA GLY A 471 -3.51 3.76 9.29
C GLY A 471 -3.42 2.37 8.69
N MET A 472 -2.27 1.73 8.89
CA MET A 472 -2.00 0.35 8.52
C MET A 472 -0.99 -0.27 9.47
N MET A 473 -1.28 -1.50 9.89
CA MET A 473 -0.38 -2.38 10.63
C MET A 473 -0.45 -3.76 10.01
N VAL A 474 0.70 -4.39 9.82
CA VAL A 474 0.82 -5.76 9.29
C VAL A 474 1.70 -6.55 10.25
N ASP A 475 1.22 -7.68 10.75
CA ASP A 475 1.99 -8.58 11.62
C ASP A 475 2.61 -7.84 12.82
N ARG A 476 1.80 -6.97 13.45
CA ARG A 476 2.12 -6.05 14.56
C ARG A 476 3.19 -5.01 14.26
N GLN A 477 3.57 -4.88 13.00
CA GLN A 477 4.42 -3.81 12.51
C GLN A 477 3.53 -2.66 12.03
N VAL A 478 3.55 -1.53 12.75
CA VAL A 478 2.77 -0.34 12.37
C VAL A 478 3.51 0.38 11.24
N LEU A 479 2.86 0.55 10.09
CA LEU A 479 3.37 1.33 8.93
C LEU A 479 2.83 2.76 8.98
N LEU A 480 1.54 2.89 9.26
CA LEU A 480 0.84 4.17 9.40
C LEU A 480 -0.01 4.13 10.66
N LYS A 481 0.10 5.17 11.50
CA LYS A 481 -0.70 5.25 12.72
C LYS A 481 -2.19 5.38 12.40
N PRO A 482 -3.07 4.84 13.26
CA PRO A 482 -4.49 4.98 13.07
C PRO A 482 -4.93 6.45 13.16
N ARG A 483 -5.81 6.84 12.25
CA ARG A 483 -6.46 8.15 12.17
C ARG A 483 -7.82 8.09 12.83
N THR A 484 -8.15 9.18 13.52
CA THR A 484 -9.49 9.42 14.07
C THR A 484 -10.54 9.36 12.95
N TYR A 485 -11.66 8.73 13.24
CA TYR A 485 -12.79 8.43 12.37
C TYR A 485 -12.48 7.50 11.18
N GLY A 486 -11.25 6.98 11.07
CA GLY A 486 -10.89 6.03 10.02
C GLY A 486 -11.69 4.74 10.16
N ALA A 487 -12.40 4.36 9.10
CA ALA A 487 -13.07 3.07 9.06
C ALA A 487 -12.01 1.96 8.95
N THR A 488 -12.05 1.03 9.89
CA THR A 488 -10.95 0.08 10.13
C THR A 488 -11.41 -1.35 9.92
N ILE A 489 -10.62 -2.13 9.20
CA ILE A 489 -10.68 -3.59 9.22
C ILE A 489 -9.43 -4.12 9.91
N ALA A 490 -9.61 -5.00 10.89
CA ALA A 490 -8.53 -5.56 11.69
C ALA A 490 -8.57 -7.09 11.67
N LEU A 491 -7.40 -7.71 11.71
CA LEU A 491 -7.20 -9.11 12.03
C LEU A 491 -6.81 -9.19 13.51
N LEU A 492 -7.60 -9.93 14.28
CA LEU A 492 -7.31 -10.21 15.68
C LEU A 492 -6.34 -11.40 15.82
N ASP A 493 -5.70 -11.53 16.97
CA ASP A 493 -4.77 -12.62 17.31
C ASP A 493 -5.40 -14.02 17.31
N ASP A 494 -6.71 -14.11 17.44
CA ASP A 494 -7.51 -15.33 17.28
C ASP A 494 -7.99 -15.58 15.83
N GLY A 495 -7.46 -14.81 14.87
CA GLY A 495 -7.72 -14.93 13.44
C GLY A 495 -9.05 -14.32 12.99
N ARG A 496 -9.82 -13.70 13.89
CA ARG A 496 -11.12 -13.10 13.56
C ARG A 496 -10.96 -11.73 12.89
N PRO A 497 -11.75 -11.40 11.85
CA PRO A 497 -11.82 -10.04 11.33
C PRO A 497 -12.74 -9.18 12.22
N ALA A 498 -12.33 -7.95 12.49
CA ALA A 498 -13.15 -6.93 13.14
C ALA A 498 -13.27 -5.70 12.24
N LEU A 499 -14.49 -5.16 12.10
CA LEU A 499 -14.75 -3.95 11.30
C LEU A 499 -15.42 -2.88 12.17
N GLY A 500 -14.82 -1.70 12.27
CA GLY A 500 -15.33 -0.62 13.11
C GLY A 500 -14.61 0.72 12.89
N THR A 501 -15.12 1.79 13.52
CA THR A 501 -14.59 3.15 13.36
C THR A 501 -13.65 3.52 14.48
N TRP A 502 -12.51 4.13 14.13
CA TRP A 502 -11.47 4.50 15.09
C TRP A 502 -11.74 5.87 15.72
N MET A 503 -12.43 5.93 16.86
CA MET A 503 -13.03 7.17 17.37
C MET A 503 -12.07 8.21 17.98
N LYS A 504 -10.89 7.80 18.45
CA LYS A 504 -9.83 8.68 18.98
C LYS A 504 -8.49 8.14 18.56
N ARG A 505 -7.40 8.92 18.68
CA ARG A 505 -6.02 8.37 18.68
C ARG A 505 -5.78 7.51 19.95
N ALA A 506 -6.64 6.54 20.19
CA ALA A 506 -6.49 5.51 21.20
C ALA A 506 -5.32 4.61 20.80
N ALA A 507 -4.70 3.99 21.81
CA ALA A 507 -3.71 2.96 21.60
C ALA A 507 -4.28 1.85 20.71
N ILE A 508 -3.43 1.26 19.87
CA ILE A 508 -3.80 0.10 19.09
C ILE A 508 -4.14 -1.03 20.08
N PRO A 509 -5.32 -1.66 19.99
CA PRO A 509 -5.68 -2.73 20.90
C PRO A 509 -4.65 -3.88 20.81
N PRO A 510 -4.20 -4.45 21.95
CA PRO A 510 -3.14 -5.45 21.97
C PRO A 510 -3.50 -6.74 21.21
N GLU A 511 -4.79 -7.05 21.06
CA GLU A 511 -5.29 -8.18 20.29
C GLU A 511 -5.17 -7.99 18.77
N PHE A 512 -4.85 -6.79 18.27
CA PHE A 512 -4.70 -6.56 16.83
C PHE A 512 -3.37 -7.16 16.35
N VAL A 513 -3.44 -8.02 15.34
CA VAL A 513 -2.27 -8.49 14.57
C VAL A 513 -2.03 -7.57 13.39
N SER A 514 -3.08 -7.25 12.65
CA SER A 514 -3.01 -6.35 11.50
C SER A 514 -4.24 -5.47 11.46
N PHE A 515 -4.13 -4.27 10.93
CA PHE A 515 -5.30 -3.47 10.57
C PHE A 515 -5.03 -2.61 9.36
N ARG A 516 -6.09 -2.26 8.65
CA ARG A 516 -6.07 -1.28 7.57
C ARG A 516 -7.26 -0.35 7.73
N GLN A 517 -6.97 0.93 7.70
CA GLN A 517 -7.98 1.97 7.65
C GLN A 517 -8.18 2.48 6.24
N ASN A 518 -9.35 3.06 6.02
CA ASN A 518 -9.56 3.98 4.92
C ASN A 518 -10.38 5.19 5.40
N LEU A 519 -11.02 5.89 4.47
CA LEU A 519 -12.04 6.92 4.72
C LEU A 519 -12.98 6.55 5.88
N GLU A 520 -13.69 7.53 6.43
CA GLU A 520 -14.80 7.33 7.36
C GLU A 520 -15.81 6.35 6.77
N PRO A 521 -16.55 5.59 7.60
CA PRO A 521 -17.31 4.44 7.12
C PRO A 521 -18.35 4.83 6.06
N LEU A 522 -18.43 3.96 5.05
CA LEU A 522 -19.47 4.04 4.03
C LEU A 522 -20.84 3.72 4.65
N ILE A 523 -20.88 2.71 5.51
CA ILE A 523 -22.04 2.31 6.31
C ILE A 523 -21.57 2.15 7.76
N GLU A 524 -22.30 2.71 8.72
CA GLU A 524 -22.12 2.49 10.15
C GLU A 524 -23.49 2.42 10.80
N ASP A 525 -23.72 1.44 11.68
CA ASP A 525 -25.02 1.16 12.31
C ASP A 525 -26.17 1.05 11.28
N GLY A 526 -25.90 0.45 10.12
CA GLY A 526 -26.83 0.35 8.99
C GLY A 526 -27.14 1.69 8.30
N THR A 527 -26.49 2.78 8.70
CA THR A 527 -26.68 4.13 8.16
C THR A 527 -25.59 4.44 7.14
N PHE A 528 -26.01 4.82 5.92
CA PHE A 528 -25.07 5.30 4.91
C PHE A 528 -24.52 6.67 5.31
N ASN A 529 -23.21 6.86 5.19
CA ASN A 529 -22.54 8.14 5.39
C ASN A 529 -22.89 8.81 6.74
N ALA A 530 -22.76 8.06 7.84
CA ALA A 530 -23.07 8.54 9.19
C ALA A 530 -22.30 9.83 9.56
N TYR A 531 -21.09 9.99 9.02
CA TYR A 531 -20.21 11.16 9.23
C TYR A 531 -20.47 12.32 8.25
N ARG A 532 -21.50 12.23 7.41
CA ARG A 532 -21.93 13.28 6.47
C ARG A 532 -20.79 13.83 5.61
N ARG A 533 -19.89 12.94 5.17
CA ARG A 533 -18.86 13.30 4.21
C ARG A 533 -19.50 13.88 2.97
N VAL A 534 -18.88 14.95 2.46
CA VAL A 534 -19.27 15.55 1.18
C VAL A 534 -19.02 14.56 0.03
N ARG A 535 -17.95 13.76 0.14
CA ARG A 535 -17.54 12.80 -0.90
C ARG A 535 -16.76 11.62 -0.36
N PHE A 536 -16.86 10.51 -1.10
CA PHE A 536 -16.03 9.32 -0.93
C PHE A 536 -15.18 9.19 -2.18
N GLY A 537 -13.92 9.62 -2.12
CA GLY A 537 -13.04 9.78 -3.29
C GLY A 537 -13.33 11.05 -4.12
N GLY A 538 -12.52 11.30 -5.14
CA GLY A 538 -12.64 12.49 -6.00
C GLY A 538 -12.69 12.13 -7.48
N THR A 539 -13.74 12.56 -8.17
CA THR A 539 -13.92 12.38 -9.63
C THR A 539 -14.42 13.64 -10.32
N GLU A 540 -14.40 14.81 -9.67
CA GLU A 540 -15.06 16.04 -10.17
C GLU A 540 -14.46 16.60 -11.46
N ASN A 541 -13.19 16.29 -11.76
CA ASN A 541 -12.52 16.67 -13.01
C ASN A 541 -12.47 15.49 -13.99
N VAL A 542 -13.60 14.81 -14.19
CA VAL A 542 -13.70 13.70 -15.14
C VAL A 542 -14.91 13.92 -16.02
N ALA A 543 -14.67 14.35 -17.26
CA ALA A 543 -15.71 14.43 -18.28
C ALA A 543 -16.44 13.08 -18.38
N GLY A 544 -17.76 13.10 -18.19
CA GLY A 544 -18.63 11.91 -18.20
C GLY A 544 -18.89 11.26 -16.83
N ALA A 545 -18.08 11.52 -15.79
CA ALA A 545 -18.36 11.03 -14.42
C ALA A 545 -19.29 12.01 -13.69
N LYS A 546 -20.52 12.18 -14.18
CA LYS A 546 -21.59 12.85 -13.43
C LYS A 546 -21.72 12.15 -12.06
N ASP A 547 -21.85 12.89 -10.97
CA ASP A 547 -22.19 12.39 -9.63
C ASP A 547 -21.33 11.24 -9.05
N GLY A 548 -20.02 11.22 -9.32
CA GLY A 548 -19.12 10.29 -8.63
C GLY A 548 -19.08 8.87 -9.18
N TRP A 549 -19.65 8.61 -10.37
CA TRP A 549 -19.71 7.27 -10.95
C TRP A 549 -18.36 6.83 -11.50
N THR A 550 -17.80 5.76 -10.93
CA THR A 550 -16.51 5.18 -11.30
C THR A 550 -16.45 3.69 -10.90
N VAL A 551 -15.35 3.00 -11.19
CA VAL A 551 -15.09 1.70 -10.58
C VAL A 551 -14.97 1.89 -9.07
N ARG A 552 -15.64 1.06 -8.26
CA ARG A 552 -15.58 1.15 -6.80
C ARG A 552 -15.55 -0.22 -6.17
N SER A 553 -14.93 -0.30 -5.00
CA SER A 553 -14.97 -1.46 -4.14
C SER A 553 -15.23 -1.09 -2.69
N ALA A 554 -15.75 -2.03 -1.93
CA ALA A 554 -15.95 -1.90 -0.50
C ALA A 554 -15.95 -3.27 0.18
N ILE A 555 -15.65 -3.29 1.47
CA ILE A 555 -15.80 -4.46 2.33
C ILE A 555 -16.74 -4.14 3.48
N GLY A 556 -17.64 -5.05 3.81
CA GLY A 556 -18.60 -4.86 4.89
C GLY A 556 -18.89 -6.14 5.65
N VAL A 557 -19.58 -6.00 6.78
CA VAL A 557 -20.02 -7.10 7.62
C VAL A 557 -21.52 -6.99 7.87
N THR A 558 -22.21 -8.13 7.76
CA THR A 558 -23.65 -8.21 8.04
C THR A 558 -23.90 -8.38 9.53
N ALA A 559 -25.14 -8.12 9.97
CA ALA A 559 -25.53 -8.41 11.36
C ALA A 559 -25.34 -9.90 11.71
N ALA A 560 -25.51 -10.79 10.72
CA ALA A 560 -25.34 -12.24 10.85
C ALA A 560 -23.87 -12.69 10.87
N GLY A 561 -22.89 -11.79 10.63
CA GLY A 561 -21.46 -12.12 10.68
C GLY A 561 -20.85 -12.58 9.34
N HIS A 562 -21.59 -12.49 8.23
CA HIS A 562 -21.00 -12.65 6.91
C HIS A 562 -20.14 -11.45 6.56
N VAL A 563 -18.97 -11.70 5.97
CA VAL A 563 -18.17 -10.63 5.38
C VAL A 563 -18.46 -10.57 3.89
N MET A 564 -18.62 -9.34 3.39
CA MET A 564 -19.06 -9.04 2.03
C MET A 564 -18.01 -8.16 1.35
N TYR A 565 -17.52 -8.57 0.19
CA TYR A 565 -16.80 -7.70 -0.74
C TYR A 565 -17.74 -7.26 -1.86
N GLY A 566 -17.87 -5.95 -2.03
CA GLY A 566 -18.64 -5.33 -3.11
C GLY A 566 -17.72 -4.78 -4.19
N TYR A 567 -18.03 -5.07 -5.45
CA TYR A 567 -17.35 -4.50 -6.62
C TYR A 567 -18.35 -3.97 -7.64
N ALA A 568 -18.08 -2.79 -8.16
CA ALA A 568 -18.82 -2.22 -9.29
C ALA A 568 -17.83 -1.69 -10.32
N GLU A 569 -18.00 -2.06 -11.59
CA GLU A 569 -17.26 -1.46 -12.71
C GLU A 569 -17.64 0.02 -12.90
N TYR A 570 -18.87 0.38 -12.49
CA TYR A 570 -19.39 1.74 -12.61
C TYR A 570 -20.50 1.96 -11.58
N ALA A 571 -20.17 2.62 -10.46
CA ALA A 571 -21.10 3.02 -9.41
C ALA A 571 -20.61 4.32 -8.74
N ASN A 572 -21.52 5.09 -8.16
CA ASN A 572 -21.16 6.06 -7.12
C ASN A 572 -21.23 5.42 -5.73
N GLU A 573 -20.86 6.17 -4.70
CA GLU A 573 -20.87 5.70 -3.31
C GLU A 573 -22.26 5.30 -2.82
N LYS A 574 -23.32 5.99 -3.29
CA LYS A 574 -24.71 5.71 -2.92
C LYS A 574 -25.15 4.36 -3.47
N ALA A 575 -24.91 4.10 -4.75
CA ALA A 575 -25.24 2.85 -5.41
C ALA A 575 -24.51 1.66 -4.76
N LEU A 576 -23.22 1.81 -4.45
CA LEU A 576 -22.43 0.78 -3.75
C LEU A 576 -22.96 0.53 -2.32
N ALA A 577 -23.24 1.59 -1.56
CA ALA A 577 -23.79 1.47 -0.21
C ALA A 577 -25.19 0.84 -0.21
N LYS A 578 -26.04 1.20 -1.17
CA LYS A 578 -27.39 0.64 -1.34
C LYS A 578 -27.33 -0.87 -1.55
N ALA A 579 -26.43 -1.35 -2.40
CA ALA A 579 -26.22 -2.78 -2.62
C ALA A 579 -25.72 -3.51 -1.35
N LEU A 580 -24.73 -2.96 -0.64
CA LEU A 580 -24.21 -3.56 0.59
C LEU A 580 -25.24 -3.57 1.74
N LYS A 581 -25.98 -2.47 1.93
CA LYS A 581 -27.09 -2.41 2.89
C LYS A 581 -28.17 -3.42 2.56
N HIS A 582 -28.51 -3.56 1.27
CA HIS A 582 -29.48 -4.54 0.80
C HIS A 582 -29.02 -5.97 1.05
N ALA A 583 -27.70 -6.22 0.99
CA ALA A 583 -27.08 -7.48 1.40
C ALA A 583 -27.00 -7.67 2.93
N GLY A 584 -27.53 -6.73 3.72
CA GLY A 584 -27.59 -6.80 5.17
C GLY A 584 -26.35 -6.26 5.90
N CYS A 585 -25.44 -5.55 5.21
CA CYS A 585 -24.28 -4.95 5.86
C CYS A 585 -24.70 -3.86 6.85
N ILE A 586 -24.27 -4.00 8.10
CA ILE A 586 -24.46 -2.99 9.15
C ILE A 586 -23.25 -2.07 9.28
N TYR A 587 -22.09 -2.49 8.78
CA TYR A 587 -20.89 -1.69 8.71
C TYR A 587 -20.15 -1.97 7.39
N ALA A 588 -19.62 -0.93 6.76
CA ALA A 588 -18.84 -1.07 5.53
C ALA A 588 -17.79 0.03 5.35
N ILE A 589 -16.67 -0.38 4.76
CA ILE A 589 -15.50 0.43 4.45
C ILE A 589 -15.41 0.55 2.94
N HIS A 590 -15.36 1.78 2.42
CA HIS A 590 -15.02 2.01 1.03
C HIS A 590 -13.54 1.65 0.82
N LEU A 591 -13.19 0.93 -0.24
CA LEU A 591 -11.81 0.54 -0.59
C LEU A 591 -11.33 1.30 -1.84
N ASP A 592 -10.19 0.96 -2.44
CA ASP A 592 -9.72 1.63 -3.66
C ASP A 592 -10.79 1.69 -4.78
N MET A 593 -10.73 2.76 -5.57
CA MET A 593 -11.65 3.07 -6.67
C MET A 593 -10.94 3.39 -7.98
N ASN A 594 -9.62 3.18 -8.03
CA ASN A 594 -8.88 3.41 -9.25
C ASN A 594 -9.02 2.22 -10.21
N PRO A 595 -9.34 2.47 -11.48
CA PRO A 595 -9.01 1.56 -12.58
C PRO A 595 -7.59 1.03 -12.47
N GLY A 596 -7.33 -0.22 -12.85
CA GLY A 596 -6.00 -0.80 -12.63
C GLY A 596 -5.87 -1.55 -11.32
N HIS A 597 -6.45 -0.98 -10.26
CA HIS A 597 -6.18 -1.40 -8.90
C HIS A 597 -7.35 -2.10 -8.23
N THR A 598 -8.58 -1.78 -8.61
CA THR A 598 -9.81 -2.26 -7.99
C THR A 598 -10.24 -3.61 -8.57
N GLY A 599 -10.42 -4.64 -7.72
CA GLY A 599 -10.84 -5.96 -8.15
C GLY A 599 -10.37 -7.09 -7.25
N LEU A 600 -10.74 -8.33 -7.64
CA LEU A 600 -10.42 -9.55 -6.90
C LEU A 600 -10.00 -10.71 -7.80
N GLU A 601 -9.27 -11.66 -7.23
CA GLU A 601 -8.85 -12.93 -7.80
C GLU A 601 -9.29 -14.10 -6.92
N PHE A 602 -9.59 -15.23 -7.55
CA PHE A 602 -9.73 -16.55 -6.93
C PHE A 602 -8.53 -17.43 -7.26
N TYR A 603 -8.20 -18.35 -6.35
CA TYR A 603 -7.04 -19.23 -6.48
C TYR A 603 -7.43 -20.70 -6.40
N ARG A 604 -6.98 -21.45 -7.41
CA ARG A 604 -7.12 -22.89 -7.53
C ARG A 604 -5.75 -23.55 -7.45
N HIS A 605 -5.57 -24.35 -6.42
CA HIS A 605 -4.43 -25.25 -6.22
C HIS A 605 -4.54 -26.46 -7.13
N LEU A 606 -3.49 -26.73 -7.90
CA LEU A 606 -3.39 -27.90 -8.77
C LEU A 606 -2.71 -29.05 -8.01
N ARG A 607 -3.25 -30.28 -8.13
CA ARG A 607 -2.66 -31.48 -7.51
C ARG A 607 -2.04 -32.37 -8.59
N GLY A 608 -0.77 -32.77 -8.41
CA GLY A 608 -0.08 -33.76 -9.26
C GLY A 608 0.28 -33.26 -10.68
N GLU A 609 0.43 -34.21 -11.63
CA GLU A 609 0.63 -33.94 -13.07
C GLU A 609 -0.66 -33.50 -13.78
N GLU A 610 -1.52 -32.73 -13.09
CA GLU A 610 -2.52 -31.93 -13.80
C GLU A 610 -1.75 -30.95 -14.69
N SER A 611 -1.63 -31.31 -15.97
CA SER A 611 -1.03 -30.49 -17.01
C SER A 611 -2.15 -29.75 -17.73
N PRO A 612 -2.48 -28.51 -17.34
CA PRO A 612 -3.10 -27.62 -18.30
C PRO A 612 -2.02 -27.22 -19.31
N GLU A 613 -2.38 -27.06 -20.59
CA GLU A 613 -1.65 -26.16 -21.49
C GLU A 613 -1.33 -24.90 -20.69
N VAL A 614 -0.05 -24.65 -20.34
CA VAL A 614 0.35 -23.67 -19.31
C VAL A 614 -0.36 -22.34 -19.57
N PRO A 615 -1.44 -22.04 -18.84
CA PRO A 615 -2.18 -20.84 -19.12
C PRO A 615 -1.41 -19.67 -18.49
N GLU A 616 -1.52 -18.47 -19.05
CA GLU A 616 -0.76 -17.26 -18.65
C GLU A 616 -0.91 -16.91 -17.15
N ASN A 617 -1.87 -17.54 -16.48
CA ASN A 617 -2.29 -17.36 -15.09
C ASN A 617 -1.86 -18.50 -14.13
N LEU A 618 -0.98 -19.43 -14.54
CA LEU A 618 -0.39 -20.43 -13.65
C LEU A 618 0.90 -19.89 -13.00
N ARG A 619 1.04 -20.09 -11.69
CA ARG A 619 2.27 -19.81 -10.93
C ARG A 619 2.74 -21.06 -10.19
N GLU A 620 4.05 -21.28 -10.20
CA GLU A 620 4.71 -22.34 -9.42
C GLU A 620 5.58 -21.71 -8.33
N PHE A 621 5.47 -22.23 -7.12
CA PHE A 621 6.28 -21.82 -5.99
C PHE A 621 7.04 -23.03 -5.45
N PRO A 622 8.36 -22.91 -5.21
CA PRO A 622 9.08 -23.96 -4.51
C PRO A 622 8.46 -24.13 -3.13
N VAL A 623 8.29 -25.38 -2.68
CA VAL A 623 7.97 -25.63 -1.27
C VAL A 623 9.21 -25.22 -0.49
N ALA A 624 9.13 -24.11 0.26
CA ALA A 624 10.14 -23.81 1.25
C ALA A 624 10.18 -24.99 2.21
N ALA A 625 11.36 -25.56 2.46
CA ALA A 625 11.52 -26.60 3.47
C ALA A 625 11.02 -26.03 4.81
N THR A 626 9.81 -26.40 5.19
CA THR A 626 9.21 -25.95 6.44
C THR A 626 9.95 -26.65 7.57
N SER A 627 10.48 -25.84 8.48
CA SER A 627 11.21 -26.18 9.72
C SER A 627 12.73 -26.45 9.57
N PRO A 628 13.59 -25.66 10.25
CA PRO A 628 15.00 -26.01 10.46
C PRO A 628 15.20 -27.27 11.34
N ASP A 629 14.14 -27.78 11.98
CA ASP A 629 14.19 -28.97 12.84
C ASP A 629 13.76 -30.28 12.13
N ALA A 630 13.35 -30.21 10.85
CA ALA A 630 13.02 -31.40 10.08
C ALA A 630 14.28 -32.25 9.82
N THR A 631 14.57 -33.14 10.77
CA THR A 631 15.68 -34.10 10.66
C THR A 631 15.44 -34.93 9.38
N PRO A 632 16.40 -34.99 8.42
CA PRO A 632 16.18 -35.71 7.19
C PRO A 632 15.94 -37.18 7.51
N ALA A 633 14.72 -37.65 7.23
CA ALA A 633 14.40 -39.07 7.30
C ALA A 633 15.44 -39.83 6.47
N ALA A 634 16.13 -40.77 7.11
CA ALA A 634 17.16 -41.56 6.48
C ALA A 634 16.55 -42.43 5.37
N GLY A 635 16.58 -41.94 4.13
CA GLY A 635 16.18 -42.69 2.94
C GLY A 635 15.58 -41.82 1.83
N GLY A 636 16.43 -41.30 0.94
CA GLY A 636 16.03 -40.71 -0.34
C GLY A 636 15.54 -39.27 -0.25
N SER A 637 16.37 -38.33 -0.70
CA SER A 637 16.02 -36.92 -0.92
C SER A 637 14.96 -36.80 -2.02
N VAL A 638 13.68 -36.95 -1.68
CA VAL A 638 12.58 -36.54 -2.56
C VAL A 638 12.21 -35.11 -2.18
N THR A 639 12.71 -34.15 -2.93
CA THR A 639 12.25 -32.76 -2.83
C THR A 639 10.74 -32.76 -3.08
N PRO A 640 9.92 -32.22 -2.16
CA PRO A 640 8.47 -32.16 -2.38
C PRO A 640 8.16 -31.34 -3.66
N PRO A 641 7.13 -31.74 -4.43
CA PRO A 641 6.78 -31.04 -5.66
C PRO A 641 6.34 -29.60 -5.34
N PRO A 642 6.61 -28.63 -6.25
CA PRO A 642 6.24 -27.23 -6.05
C PRO A 642 4.72 -27.05 -5.89
N ILE A 643 4.32 -26.02 -5.14
CA ILE A 643 2.92 -25.60 -5.05
C ILE A 643 2.55 -24.92 -6.37
N ARG A 644 1.52 -25.43 -7.03
CA ARG A 644 0.99 -24.88 -8.29
C ARG A 644 -0.35 -24.20 -8.03
N ILE A 645 -0.42 -22.90 -8.32
CA ILE A 645 -1.63 -22.09 -8.11
C ILE A 645 -2.03 -21.42 -9.42
N GLU A 646 -3.24 -21.71 -9.86
CA GLU A 646 -3.90 -21.00 -10.95
C GLU A 646 -4.73 -19.84 -10.36
N GLY A 647 -4.46 -18.60 -10.80
CA GLY A 647 -5.27 -17.45 -10.42
C GLY A 647 -6.30 -17.10 -11.48
N ARG A 648 -7.52 -16.74 -11.07
CA ARG A 648 -8.59 -16.31 -11.98
C ARG A 648 -9.23 -15.03 -11.49
N GLN A 649 -9.53 -14.11 -12.40
CA GLN A 649 -10.25 -12.90 -12.04
C GLN A 649 -11.65 -13.23 -11.47
N GLY A 650 -12.09 -12.43 -10.50
CA GLY A 650 -13.40 -12.59 -9.86
C GLY A 650 -14.58 -12.38 -10.80
N HIS A 651 -14.39 -11.69 -11.92
CA HIS A 651 -15.38 -11.59 -12.99
C HIS A 651 -14.72 -11.10 -14.29
N PRO A 652 -15.18 -11.53 -15.49
CA PRO A 652 -14.66 -11.04 -16.79
C PRO A 652 -14.76 -9.53 -17.04
N ASN A 653 -15.50 -8.79 -16.20
CA ASN A 653 -15.60 -7.33 -16.27
C ASN A 653 -14.58 -6.61 -15.37
N ILE A 654 -13.82 -7.33 -14.54
CA ILE A 654 -12.66 -6.81 -13.81
C ILE A 654 -11.45 -6.77 -14.76
N ARG A 655 -11.65 -6.21 -15.96
CA ARG A 655 -10.66 -6.21 -17.05
C ARG A 655 -9.45 -5.33 -16.77
N HIS A 656 -9.60 -4.44 -15.81
CA HIS A 656 -8.65 -3.36 -15.57
C HIS A 656 -7.57 -3.77 -14.58
N MET A 657 -7.73 -4.86 -13.84
CA MET A 657 -6.61 -5.41 -13.06
C MET A 657 -5.46 -5.72 -14.01
N ASN A 658 -4.30 -5.09 -13.76
CA ASN A 658 -3.18 -5.00 -14.70
C ASN A 658 -2.72 -6.36 -15.27
N ARG A 659 -2.89 -7.48 -14.54
CA ARG A 659 -2.63 -8.86 -14.99
C ARG A 659 -3.48 -9.88 -14.20
N PRO A 660 -3.83 -11.05 -14.76
CA PRO A 660 -4.23 -12.19 -13.93
C PRO A 660 -3.04 -12.62 -13.05
N THR A 661 -3.30 -13.08 -11.82
CA THR A 661 -2.32 -13.46 -10.77
C THR A 661 -1.57 -12.29 -10.13
N ARG A 662 -2.16 -11.09 -10.12
CA ARG A 662 -1.56 -9.88 -9.57
C ARG A 662 -1.04 -10.10 -8.14
N TYR A 663 -1.87 -10.63 -7.25
CA TYR A 663 -1.52 -10.76 -5.82
C TYR A 663 -0.74 -12.04 -5.48
N LEU A 664 -0.60 -12.98 -6.43
CA LEU A 664 0.37 -14.08 -6.31
C LEU A 664 1.79 -13.62 -6.64
N GLY A 665 1.96 -12.48 -7.31
CA GLY A 665 3.23 -11.81 -7.56
C GLY A 665 3.63 -10.86 -6.41
N THR A 666 4.50 -9.91 -6.73
CA THR A 666 4.79 -8.75 -5.89
C THR A 666 3.92 -7.58 -6.36
N ASP A 667 3.18 -6.95 -5.45
CA ASP A 667 2.33 -5.80 -5.70
C ASP A 667 2.92 -4.52 -5.12
N TYR A 668 2.71 -3.44 -5.86
CA TYR A 668 3.08 -2.09 -5.46
C TYR A 668 2.15 -1.51 -4.40
N ARG A 669 0.87 -1.94 -4.38
CA ARG A 669 -0.14 -1.48 -3.42
C ARG A 669 -0.50 -2.55 -2.40
N ASP A 670 -1.05 -2.11 -1.27
CA ASP A 670 -1.63 -2.99 -0.28
C ASP A 670 -2.82 -3.78 -0.83
N PHE A 671 -3.01 -4.97 -0.29
CA PHE A 671 -4.10 -5.86 -0.65
C PHE A 671 -4.49 -6.78 0.50
N PHE A 672 -5.68 -7.34 0.39
CA PHE A 672 -6.20 -8.37 1.27
C PHE A 672 -6.15 -9.72 0.58
N TYR A 673 -6.01 -10.79 1.36
CA TYR A 673 -6.09 -12.16 0.87
C TYR A 673 -6.79 -13.05 1.90
N LEU A 674 -7.49 -14.06 1.40
CA LEU A 674 -8.20 -15.05 2.19
C LEU A 674 -7.44 -16.36 2.13
N VAL A 675 -7.14 -16.90 3.31
CA VAL A 675 -6.62 -18.26 3.48
C VAL A 675 -7.68 -19.12 4.14
N THR A 676 -7.72 -20.40 3.80
CA THR A 676 -8.50 -21.36 4.60
C THR A 676 -7.94 -21.41 6.01
N ARG A 677 -8.82 -21.35 7.02
CA ARG A 677 -8.41 -21.62 8.40
C ARG A 677 -7.85 -23.04 8.46
N ALA A 678 -6.75 -23.22 9.21
CA ALA A 678 -6.19 -24.53 9.46
C ALA A 678 -7.23 -25.38 10.20
N ALA A 679 -7.95 -26.21 9.47
CA ALA A 679 -8.82 -27.20 10.08
C ALA A 679 -7.89 -28.25 10.71
N LEU A 680 -7.80 -28.26 12.03
CA LEU A 680 -7.22 -29.40 12.73
C LEU A 680 -8.06 -30.64 12.33
N PRO A 681 -7.47 -31.73 11.82
CA PRO A 681 -6.06 -31.96 11.48
C PRO A 681 -5.82 -32.22 9.96
N PRO A 682 -4.55 -32.23 9.49
CA PRO A 682 -4.19 -32.48 8.09
C PRO A 682 -4.62 -33.87 7.61
N ALA A 683 -4.73 -34.01 6.28
CA ALA A 683 -4.99 -35.30 5.63
C ALA A 683 -3.96 -36.36 6.09
N PRO A 684 -4.37 -37.61 6.36
CA PRO A 684 -3.44 -38.67 6.74
C PRO A 684 -2.35 -38.85 5.68
N LEU A 685 -1.09 -39.01 6.10
CA LEU A 685 0.01 -39.31 5.19
C LEU A 685 -0.24 -40.66 4.48
N PRO A 686 0.19 -40.82 3.21
CA PRO A 686 0.04 -42.08 2.48
C PRO A 686 0.69 -43.24 3.25
N GLY A 687 -0.11 -44.24 3.63
CA GLY A 687 0.37 -45.43 4.36
C GLY A 687 0.14 -45.43 5.87
N GLN A 688 -0.42 -44.36 6.45
CA GLN A 688 -0.86 -44.36 7.86
C GLN A 688 -2.37 -44.56 7.97
N SER A 689 -2.81 -45.53 8.78
CA SER A 689 -4.22 -45.85 9.03
C SER A 689 -4.81 -45.18 10.27
N THR A 690 -4.11 -44.24 10.91
CA THR A 690 -4.64 -43.52 12.06
C THR A 690 -5.63 -42.46 11.58
N ALA A 691 -6.89 -42.87 11.42
CA ALA A 691 -8.00 -41.94 11.34
C ALA A 691 -7.94 -41.04 12.57
N TRP A 692 -7.91 -39.72 12.36
CA TRP A 692 -8.00 -38.76 13.44
C TRP A 692 -9.29 -39.01 14.23
N LEU A 693 -9.17 -39.21 15.54
CA LEU A 693 -10.31 -39.42 16.42
C LEU A 693 -10.98 -38.06 16.66
N THR A 694 -12.02 -37.81 15.89
CA THR A 694 -12.88 -36.63 16.02
C THR A 694 -14.20 -36.95 16.76
N SER A 695 -14.46 -38.22 17.07
CA SER A 695 -15.76 -38.78 17.48
C SER A 695 -16.37 -38.23 18.78
N GLU A 696 -15.58 -37.56 19.63
CA GLU A 696 -16.06 -36.94 20.88
C GLU A 696 -16.20 -35.40 20.79
N LEU A 697 -15.86 -34.82 19.63
CA LEU A 697 -16.06 -33.39 19.36
C LEU A 697 -17.37 -33.18 18.60
N PRO A 698 -17.97 -31.98 18.66
CA PRO A 698 -19.16 -31.68 17.88
C PRO A 698 -18.80 -31.64 16.38
N ILE A 699 -18.76 -32.80 15.71
CA ILE A 699 -18.58 -32.89 14.27
C ILE A 699 -19.93 -32.63 13.60
N GLY A 700 -19.96 -31.66 12.69
CA GLY A 700 -21.05 -31.47 11.74
C GLY A 700 -20.49 -30.99 10.42
N PRO A 701 -21.24 -31.10 9.30
CA PRO A 701 -20.84 -30.51 8.01
C PRO A 701 -20.53 -29.00 8.10
N ASP A 702 -21.03 -28.33 9.15
CA ASP A 702 -20.84 -26.92 9.48
C ASP A 702 -19.87 -26.67 10.66
N ARG A 703 -19.05 -27.65 11.06
CA ARG A 703 -18.16 -27.51 12.23
C ARG A 703 -16.75 -28.05 11.97
N PRO A 704 -15.71 -27.20 11.77
CA PRO A 704 -14.33 -27.68 11.86
C PRO A 704 -14.01 -28.04 13.33
N PRO A 705 -13.24 -29.12 13.60
CA PRO A 705 -12.85 -29.48 14.96
C PRO A 705 -11.99 -28.37 15.59
N ARG A 706 -12.30 -27.96 16.82
CA ARG A 706 -11.46 -27.04 17.63
C ARG A 706 -10.18 -27.71 18.17
N ALA A 707 -10.13 -29.03 18.16
CA ALA A 707 -8.98 -29.86 18.50
C ALA A 707 -9.07 -31.17 17.70
N ALA A 708 -8.00 -31.93 17.54
CA ALA A 708 -8.04 -33.29 17.02
C ALA A 708 -7.01 -34.14 17.74
N PHE A 709 -7.37 -35.39 18.04
CA PHE A 709 -6.49 -36.33 18.73
C PHE A 709 -6.15 -37.49 17.81
N ALA A 710 -4.88 -37.93 17.84
CA ALA A 710 -4.45 -39.18 17.25
C ALA A 710 -3.76 -40.01 18.33
N SER A 711 -4.14 -41.28 18.46
CA SER A 711 -3.42 -42.25 19.30
C SER A 711 -2.43 -43.03 18.44
N VAL A 712 -1.15 -42.95 18.77
CA VAL A 712 -0.09 -43.72 18.09
C VAL A 712 0.40 -44.82 19.05
N SER A 713 0.57 -46.05 18.57
CA SER A 713 1.18 -47.12 19.35
C SER A 713 2.66 -46.80 19.61
N ALA A 714 3.16 -47.08 20.82
CA ALA A 714 4.47 -46.62 21.30
C ALA A 714 5.68 -46.97 20.39
N GLY A 715 5.54 -47.96 19.51
CA GLY A 715 6.57 -48.31 18.50
C GLY A 715 6.58 -47.43 17.25
N ALA A 716 5.53 -46.65 16.98
CA ALA A 716 5.41 -45.75 15.82
C ALA A 716 5.62 -44.26 16.18
N ALA A 717 5.89 -43.94 17.44
CA ALA A 717 6.09 -42.58 17.94
C ALA A 717 7.50 -42.01 17.69
N ALA A 718 8.44 -42.79 17.14
CA ALA A 718 9.85 -42.41 16.96
C ALA A 718 10.13 -41.41 15.82
N GLY A 719 9.10 -40.71 15.31
CA GLY A 719 9.25 -39.72 14.23
C GLY A 719 8.10 -38.73 14.12
N VAL A 720 7.35 -38.51 15.21
CA VAL A 720 6.24 -37.55 15.25
C VAL A 720 6.74 -36.27 15.93
N GLU A 721 7.09 -35.25 15.15
CA GLU A 721 7.16 -33.87 15.63
C GLU A 721 5.77 -33.23 15.49
N VAL A 722 5.31 -32.56 16.56
CA VAL A 722 3.99 -31.92 16.66
C VAL A 722 4.06 -30.49 16.14
#